data_AF-A0A1F9EVR9-F1
#
_entry.id   AF-A0A1F9EVR9-F1
#
_cell.length_a   1.000
_cell.length_b   1.000
_cell.length_c   1.000
_cell.angle_alpha   90.00
_cell.angle_beta   90.00
_cell.angle_gamma   90.00
#
_symmetry.space_group_name_H-M   'P 1'
#
loop_
_entity.id
_entity.type
_entity.pdbx_description
1 polymer ?
#
loop_
_entity_poly.entity_id
_entity_poly.type
_entity_poly.pdbx_seq_one_letter_code
_entity_poly.pdbx_strand_id
1 'polypeptide(L)'
;MYELIISGIVFAIMAVAVIVLLTQRKKSEREGAERLRLAHAEGQMVPLSLHPVIDPTLCVGSFSCIKACPEGDIIGVVDGVATLLDAADCIGHARCDIECPVGAIKLVFGTSERGIDLPETDESFESSRAGVFIVGEISGMGLIKNALYQGLVSGKFIKAKLKKSNAGPNFTDVVVVGAGPAGIASAIACQEQGLSVRIFEQESIGGAIAHYPRGKVVMTEQVRMPNFGPFGRELLSKEDLMAEIQQVIDANRLTVEQGQKVVGVEGDAPRLTAVTATGERINCAAVVLAIGLRGSPRKLDCAGEELPKVTYRLVDPEQYHGRNVLVVGGGDSAVEAAVQLAEESTAKVSISYRQGAFSRCKPRNRDKIKALIDQGRIKAYFSTKVTGIDARHVRLAPSGDDDKKGKGGDKAKAPEAPKAPARPGTAVVDASMLVGEEDARGNAKTMMDIELPEGAAPGGKQRFTIVNAGAQAQAQAGNPWRPGSAVHGAIGAGAGAQAQAQSPGRSRTSLWREGIVNVIARGGARALDAIDGGHRHERIGSALHKVAEIPEVQADGKETVLANDDVIVSIGGELPVQFLNSIKVTSRRYHGEEKAAGGKGLTKAEVEKRTRTRLALILTALGVTINIALYVLGAEYYWLPLDERKASPLHELLRPSGLWGHGVGVAATLFMLANFIYALRKRWRPLKGKASIRTWLTFHMFVGIMSPLVIAFHAAFLINNLLAVWTWVALAVVVATGIFGRFLFGLVPAQAGKMLAVNDLREQVNDMEKVLQPHIQQTKNVKAVTALFDMATMQPRERSLMQAVRKENKTRHTLVKQIDSARPLFSDDKQFNFFKDSLEKIQRARLQISFYATLKRIFRSWLVFHVVTAIFMVVLIGAHVAVTAYYGFGAFFFQGGP
;
A
#
# COMPACT_ATOMS: atom_id res chain seq x y z
N MET A 1 -30.25 18.43 -39.78
CA MET A 1 -31.25 17.80 -38.88
C MET A 1 -30.79 16.41 -38.42
N TYR A 2 -30.55 15.45 -39.32
CA TYR A 2 -30.06 14.10 -38.97
C TYR A 2 -28.78 14.09 -38.11
N GLU A 3 -27.80 14.95 -38.43
CA GLU A 3 -26.56 15.09 -37.66
C GLU A 3 -26.80 15.53 -36.20
N LEU A 4 -27.71 16.49 -35.99
CA LEU A 4 -28.09 16.97 -34.65
C LEU A 4 -28.78 15.86 -33.84
N ILE A 5 -29.57 15.02 -34.49
CA ILE A 5 -30.27 13.89 -33.86
C ILE A 5 -29.27 12.82 -33.42
N ILE A 6 -28.33 12.45 -34.30
CA ILE A 6 -27.28 11.46 -33.98
C ILE A 6 -26.41 11.96 -32.83
N SER A 7 -25.96 13.22 -32.87
CA SER A 7 -25.22 13.83 -31.76
C SER A 7 -26.04 13.82 -30.46
N GLY A 8 -27.34 14.17 -30.51
CA GLY A 8 -28.23 14.13 -29.36
C GLY A 8 -28.36 12.73 -28.72
N ILE A 9 -28.51 11.69 -29.53
CA ILE A 9 -28.59 10.29 -29.07
C ILE A 9 -27.28 9.87 -28.39
N VAL A 10 -26.15 10.21 -28.99
CA VAL A 10 -24.83 9.88 -28.45
C VAL A 10 -24.59 10.55 -27.09
N PHE A 11 -24.91 11.85 -26.96
CA PHE A 11 -24.82 12.55 -25.69
C PHE A 11 -25.77 11.96 -24.63
N ALA A 12 -26.98 11.55 -25.04
CA ALA A 12 -27.93 10.88 -24.14
C ALA A 12 -27.37 9.54 -23.63
N ILE A 13 -26.77 8.72 -24.50
CA ILE A 13 -26.14 7.45 -24.11
C ILE A 13 -24.99 7.69 -23.12
N MET A 14 -24.13 8.69 -23.38
CA MET A 14 -23.06 9.04 -22.44
C MET A 14 -23.62 9.51 -21.09
N ALA A 15 -24.65 10.35 -21.09
CA ALA A 15 -25.28 10.82 -19.86
C ALA A 15 -25.87 9.66 -19.05
N VAL A 16 -26.57 8.72 -19.71
CA VAL A 16 -27.09 7.50 -19.07
C VAL A 16 -25.94 6.65 -18.50
N ALA A 17 -24.87 6.43 -19.26
CA ALA A 17 -23.71 5.66 -18.78
C ALA A 17 -23.06 6.30 -17.54
N VAL A 18 -22.89 7.63 -17.54
CA VAL A 18 -22.40 8.37 -16.36
C VAL A 18 -23.34 8.20 -15.16
N ILE A 19 -24.66 8.34 -15.36
CA ILE A 19 -25.65 8.17 -14.30
C ILE A 19 -25.60 6.76 -13.71
N VAL A 20 -25.57 5.72 -14.55
CA VAL A 20 -25.49 4.32 -14.12
C VAL A 20 -24.22 4.09 -13.30
N LEU A 21 -23.05 4.53 -13.78
CA LEU A 21 -21.79 4.35 -13.04
C LEU A 21 -21.77 5.12 -11.71
N LEU A 22 -22.35 6.32 -11.66
CA LEU A 22 -22.47 7.09 -10.42
C LEU A 22 -23.43 6.42 -9.41
N THR A 23 -24.54 5.86 -9.88
CA THR A 23 -25.50 5.15 -9.00
C THR A 23 -24.90 3.85 -8.44
N GLN A 24 -24.19 3.06 -9.25
CA GLN A 24 -23.46 1.87 -8.79
C GLN A 24 -22.42 2.22 -7.74
N ARG A 25 -21.66 3.30 -7.96
CA ARG A 25 -20.66 3.78 -6.99
C ARG A 25 -21.30 4.22 -5.67
N LYS A 26 -22.46 4.88 -5.72
CA LYS A 26 -23.23 5.26 -4.53
C LYS A 26 -23.76 4.05 -3.77
N LYS A 27 -24.14 2.97 -4.45
CA LYS A 27 -24.52 1.70 -3.82
C LYS A 27 -23.35 1.08 -3.06
N SER A 28 -22.19 0.94 -3.72
CA SER A 28 -20.96 0.41 -3.10
C SER A 28 -20.53 1.20 -1.86
N GLU A 29 -20.74 2.52 -1.87
CA GLU A 29 -20.47 3.36 -0.69
C GLU A 29 -21.39 3.11 0.50
N ARG A 30 -22.67 2.82 0.24
CA ARG A 30 -23.63 2.48 1.30
C ARG A 30 -23.25 1.15 1.94
N GLU A 31 -22.95 0.15 1.11
CA GLU A 31 -22.51 -1.17 1.56
C GLU A 31 -21.20 -1.08 2.35
N GLY A 32 -20.23 -0.31 1.87
CA GLY A 32 -18.96 -0.11 2.59
C GLY A 32 -19.14 0.61 3.93
N ALA A 33 -20.00 1.63 4.00
CA ALA A 33 -20.28 2.33 5.25
C ALA A 33 -20.98 1.44 6.28
N GLU A 34 -21.92 0.60 5.84
CA GLU A 34 -22.59 -0.38 6.70
C GLU A 34 -21.61 -1.42 7.24
N ARG A 35 -20.76 -1.98 6.37
CA ARG A 35 -19.71 -2.92 6.78
C ARG A 35 -18.73 -2.32 7.77
N LEU A 36 -18.26 -1.09 7.52
CA LEU A 36 -17.39 -0.39 8.47
C LEU A 36 -18.05 -0.29 9.85
N ARG A 37 -19.34 0.05 9.89
CA ARG A 37 -20.11 0.14 11.14
C ARG A 37 -20.16 -1.21 11.87
N LEU A 38 -20.36 -2.30 11.14
CA LEU A 38 -20.38 -3.66 11.70
C LEU A 38 -19.00 -4.08 12.22
N ALA A 39 -17.95 -3.86 11.44
CA ALA A 39 -16.56 -4.17 11.84
C ALA A 39 -16.16 -3.42 13.13
N HIS A 40 -16.58 -2.16 13.27
CA HIS A 40 -16.41 -1.41 14.52
C HIS A 40 -17.20 -2.02 15.68
N ALA A 41 -18.46 -2.41 15.46
CA ALA A 41 -19.30 -3.02 16.50
C ALA A 41 -18.74 -4.38 16.97
N GLU A 42 -18.11 -5.13 16.08
CA GLU A 42 -17.52 -6.45 16.35
C GLU A 42 -16.06 -6.39 16.84
N GLY A 43 -15.46 -5.19 16.93
CA GLY A 43 -14.06 -5.02 17.34
C GLY A 43 -13.04 -5.54 16.33
N GLN A 44 -13.41 -5.65 15.04
CA GLN A 44 -12.56 -6.17 13.97
C GLN A 44 -11.64 -5.10 13.33
N MET A 45 -11.62 -3.90 13.89
CA MET A 45 -10.82 -2.77 13.40
C MET A 45 -9.36 -2.79 13.85
N VAL A 46 -8.96 -3.76 14.68
CA VAL A 46 -7.58 -3.89 15.15
C VAL A 46 -6.83 -4.92 14.28
N PRO A 47 -5.96 -4.48 13.36
CA PRO A 47 -5.15 -5.36 12.53
C PRO A 47 -4.15 -6.17 13.36
N LEU A 48 -3.77 -7.33 12.81
CA LEU A 48 -2.82 -8.22 13.46
C LEU A 48 -1.37 -7.73 13.37
N SER A 49 -0.99 -7.09 12.27
CA SER A 49 0.38 -6.62 12.01
C SER A 49 0.40 -5.47 10.97
N LEU A 50 1.20 -5.62 9.90
CA LEU A 50 1.32 -4.69 8.79
C LEU A 50 -0.04 -4.50 8.10
N HIS A 51 -0.48 -3.26 7.97
CA HIS A 51 -1.75 -2.94 7.33
C HIS A 51 -1.71 -1.57 6.64
N PRO A 52 -2.62 -1.32 5.68
CA PRO A 52 -2.68 -0.04 4.99
C PRO A 52 -3.41 1.03 5.81
N VAL A 53 -2.78 2.19 5.97
CA VAL A 53 -3.46 3.44 6.28
C VAL A 53 -3.65 4.20 4.97
N ILE A 54 -4.90 4.46 4.62
CA ILE A 54 -5.26 5.14 3.38
C ILE A 54 -5.40 6.62 3.69
N ASP A 55 -4.71 7.47 2.93
CA ASP A 55 -4.87 8.91 2.91
C ASP A 55 -5.95 9.28 1.89
N PRO A 56 -7.18 9.56 2.35
CA PRO A 56 -8.29 9.89 1.47
C PRO A 56 -8.20 11.29 0.86
N THR A 57 -7.24 12.15 1.26
CA THR A 57 -6.98 13.40 0.54
C THR A 57 -6.23 13.15 -0.77
N LEU A 58 -5.39 12.12 -0.79
CA LEU A 58 -4.68 11.68 -1.98
C LEU A 58 -5.50 10.68 -2.81
N CYS A 59 -6.40 9.93 -2.17
CA CYS A 59 -7.16 8.87 -2.83
C CYS A 59 -8.11 9.39 -3.91
N VAL A 60 -7.84 9.02 -5.17
CA VAL A 60 -8.66 9.42 -6.34
C VAL A 60 -9.94 8.60 -6.49
N GLY A 61 -10.11 7.59 -5.63
CA GLY A 61 -11.15 6.57 -5.77
C GLY A 61 -11.04 5.79 -7.09
N SER A 62 -9.82 5.40 -7.50
CA SER A 62 -9.62 4.47 -8.62
C SER A 62 -9.98 3.03 -8.26
N PHE A 63 -10.04 2.72 -6.97
CA PHE A 63 -10.36 1.42 -6.38
C PHE A 63 -9.51 0.24 -6.91
N SER A 64 -8.36 0.54 -7.51
CA SER A 64 -7.38 -0.46 -7.93
C SER A 64 -6.92 -1.32 -6.74
N CYS A 65 -6.79 -0.70 -5.57
CA CYS A 65 -6.38 -1.37 -4.33
C CYS A 65 -7.40 -2.41 -3.84
N ILE A 66 -8.70 -2.15 -4.02
CA ILE A 66 -9.80 -3.08 -3.67
C ILE A 66 -9.67 -4.34 -4.55
N LYS A 67 -9.63 -4.14 -5.88
CA LYS A 67 -9.50 -5.26 -6.85
C LYS A 67 -8.16 -6.01 -6.76
N ALA A 68 -7.15 -5.41 -6.12
CA ALA A 68 -5.82 -6.01 -5.98
C ALA A 68 -5.69 -6.89 -4.73
N CYS A 69 -6.62 -6.78 -3.78
CA CYS A 69 -6.56 -7.55 -2.55
C CYS A 69 -6.99 -9.00 -2.79
N PRO A 70 -6.14 -10.00 -2.48
CA PRO A 70 -6.49 -11.41 -2.58
C PRO A 70 -7.42 -11.89 -1.45
N GLU A 71 -7.45 -11.18 -0.31
CA GLU A 71 -8.31 -11.51 0.83
C GLU A 71 -9.77 -11.05 0.62
N GLY A 72 -10.06 -10.39 -0.52
CA GLY A 72 -11.40 -9.93 -0.86
C GLY A 72 -11.70 -8.52 -0.33
N ASP A 73 -12.88 -8.36 0.28
CA ASP A 73 -13.49 -7.07 0.58
C ASP A 73 -12.96 -6.38 1.86
N ILE A 74 -11.72 -6.67 2.27
CA ILE A 74 -11.10 -6.02 3.45
C ILE A 74 -10.91 -4.51 3.25
N ILE A 75 -10.83 -4.05 2.00
CA ILE A 75 -10.85 -2.63 1.63
C ILE A 75 -12.13 -2.39 0.85
N GLY A 76 -12.95 -1.45 1.30
CA GLY A 76 -14.18 -1.05 0.63
C GLY A 76 -14.19 0.42 0.29
N VAL A 77 -15.35 0.90 -0.15
CA VAL A 77 -15.55 2.31 -0.49
C VAL A 77 -16.37 2.97 0.62
N VAL A 78 -15.82 3.98 1.29
CA VAL A 78 -16.54 4.79 2.28
C VAL A 78 -16.36 6.26 1.92
N ASP A 79 -17.47 7.00 1.81
CA ASP A 79 -17.47 8.39 1.34
C ASP A 79 -16.73 8.59 0.01
N GLY A 80 -16.63 7.56 -0.84
CA GLY A 80 -16.02 7.61 -2.18
C GLY A 80 -14.51 7.44 -2.24
N VAL A 81 -13.87 7.10 -1.13
CA VAL A 81 -12.46 6.72 -1.04
C VAL A 81 -12.35 5.28 -0.59
N ALA A 82 -11.21 4.66 -0.93
CA ALA A 82 -10.86 3.38 -0.37
C ALA A 82 -10.66 3.51 1.15
N THR A 83 -11.26 2.60 1.91
CA THR A 83 -11.18 2.55 3.38
C THR A 83 -10.99 1.10 3.80
N LEU A 84 -10.10 0.86 4.76
CA LEU A 84 -9.94 -0.45 5.38
C LEU A 84 -11.19 -0.74 6.22
N LEU A 85 -11.95 -1.77 5.85
CA LEU A 85 -13.19 -2.18 6.53
C LEU A 85 -12.89 -3.22 7.60
N ASP A 86 -12.25 -4.33 7.21
CA ASP A 86 -12.00 -5.47 8.09
C ASP A 86 -10.50 -5.60 8.35
N ALA A 87 -9.98 -4.75 9.23
CA ALA A 87 -8.54 -4.65 9.48
C ALA A 87 -7.95 -5.94 10.06
N ALA A 88 -8.72 -6.68 10.85
CA ALA A 88 -8.32 -7.97 11.44
C ALA A 88 -7.99 -9.04 10.39
N ASP A 89 -8.67 -9.02 9.24
CA ASP A 89 -8.45 -9.96 8.13
C ASP A 89 -7.32 -9.53 7.19
N CYS A 90 -6.77 -8.33 7.38
CA CYS A 90 -5.62 -7.87 6.61
C CYS A 90 -4.36 -8.68 6.97
N ILE A 91 -3.87 -9.45 5.99
CA ILE A 91 -2.64 -10.24 6.15
C ILE A 91 -1.35 -9.46 5.86
N GLY A 92 -1.43 -8.16 5.51
CA GLY A 92 -0.24 -7.33 5.26
C GLY A 92 0.52 -7.65 3.96
N HIS A 93 -0.18 -8.11 2.91
CA HIS A 93 0.45 -8.45 1.61
C HIS A 93 0.86 -7.25 0.75
N ALA A 94 0.58 -6.01 1.19
CA ALA A 94 1.04 -4.75 0.59
C ALA A 94 0.63 -4.44 -0.87
N ARG A 95 -0.16 -5.29 -1.56
CA ARG A 95 -0.57 -5.03 -2.97
C ARG A 95 -1.41 -3.77 -3.11
N CYS A 96 -2.16 -3.39 -2.08
CA CYS A 96 -2.96 -2.18 -2.08
C CYS A 96 -2.12 -0.92 -2.33
N ASP A 97 -0.95 -0.78 -1.68
CA ASP A 97 0.00 0.32 -1.92
C ASP A 97 0.59 0.25 -3.34
N ILE A 98 1.04 -0.93 -3.77
CA ILE A 98 1.65 -1.14 -5.08
C ILE A 98 0.68 -0.78 -6.22
N GLU A 99 -0.61 -1.09 -6.06
CA GLU A 99 -1.65 -0.82 -7.05
C GLU A 99 -2.31 0.56 -6.87
N CYS A 100 -1.86 1.35 -5.88
CA CYS A 100 -2.34 2.72 -5.69
C CYS A 100 -1.63 3.70 -6.66
N PRO A 101 -2.35 4.27 -7.65
CA PRO A 101 -1.77 5.11 -8.70
C PRO A 101 -1.21 6.44 -8.20
N VAL A 102 -1.64 6.88 -7.02
CA VAL A 102 -1.36 8.20 -6.46
C VAL A 102 -0.58 8.15 -5.14
N GLY A 103 -0.26 6.95 -4.64
CA GLY A 103 0.44 6.82 -3.37
C GLY A 103 -0.37 7.25 -2.16
N ALA A 104 -1.69 7.08 -2.23
CA ALA A 104 -2.61 7.35 -1.12
C ALA A 104 -2.60 6.28 -0.04
N ILE A 105 -1.72 5.28 -0.08
CA ILE A 105 -1.70 4.18 0.90
C ILE A 105 -0.31 4.13 1.50
N LYS A 106 -0.26 4.10 2.82
CA LYS A 106 0.95 3.91 3.62
C LYS A 106 0.82 2.60 4.37
N LEU A 107 1.91 1.87 4.51
CA LEU A 107 1.92 0.61 5.24
C LEU A 107 2.53 0.85 6.62
N VAL A 108 1.77 0.58 7.67
CA VAL A 108 2.17 0.88 9.06
C VAL A 108 2.14 -0.38 9.92
N PHE A 109 2.81 -0.32 11.06
CA PHE A 109 2.89 -1.40 12.03
C PHE A 109 2.22 -1.03 13.36
N GLY A 110 1.42 -1.94 13.91
CA GLY A 110 0.65 -1.70 15.14
C GLY A 110 -0.45 -0.65 14.96
N THR A 111 -1.26 -0.42 15.97
CA THR A 111 -2.24 0.68 16.02
C THR A 111 -1.96 1.59 17.20
N SER A 112 -2.70 2.70 17.28
CA SER A 112 -2.75 3.54 18.49
C SER A 112 -3.05 2.71 19.74
N GLU A 113 -4.00 1.78 19.64
CA GLU A 113 -4.41 0.89 20.73
C GLU A 113 -3.43 -0.27 20.96
N ARG A 114 -2.79 -0.78 19.90
CA ARG A 114 -1.98 -1.99 19.95
C ARG A 114 -0.59 -1.77 19.35
N GLY A 115 0.37 -1.48 20.21
CA GLY A 115 1.77 -1.40 19.81
C GLY A 115 2.37 -2.76 19.44
N ILE A 116 3.32 -2.79 18.50
CA ILE A 116 4.14 -3.96 18.17
C ILE A 116 5.63 -3.62 18.32
N ASP A 117 6.36 -4.46 19.05
CA ASP A 117 7.82 -4.33 19.19
C ASP A 117 8.49 -4.95 17.97
N LEU A 118 9.34 -4.18 17.30
CA LEU A 118 10.13 -4.63 16.16
C LEU A 118 11.57 -4.11 16.27
N PRO A 119 12.57 -4.88 15.80
CA PRO A 119 13.93 -4.40 15.71
C PRO A 119 14.03 -3.26 14.70
N GLU A 120 14.83 -2.25 15.04
CA GLU A 120 15.11 -1.14 14.15
C GLU A 120 15.97 -1.63 12.98
N THR A 121 15.58 -1.28 11.75
CA THR A 121 16.33 -1.65 10.54
C THR A 121 16.31 -0.52 9.52
N ASP A 122 17.36 -0.42 8.70
CA ASP A 122 17.36 0.39 7.48
C ASP A 122 16.68 -0.35 6.30
N GLU A 123 16.70 0.26 5.12
CA GLU A 123 16.11 -0.33 3.90
C GLU A 123 16.88 -1.52 3.33
N SER A 124 18.15 -1.66 3.72
CA SER A 124 18.94 -2.85 3.44
C SER A 124 18.65 -3.99 4.41
N PHE A 125 17.74 -3.76 5.37
CA PHE A 125 17.46 -4.64 6.50
C PHE A 125 18.63 -4.76 7.48
N GLU A 126 19.63 -3.87 7.41
CA GLU A 126 20.67 -3.78 8.43
C GLU A 126 20.05 -3.22 9.71
N SER A 127 20.32 -3.87 10.84
CA SER A 127 19.80 -3.48 12.14
C SER A 127 20.54 -2.26 12.70
N SER A 128 20.20 -1.85 13.93
CA SER A 128 20.96 -0.86 14.69
C SER A 128 22.43 -1.27 14.93
N ARG A 129 22.77 -2.56 14.79
CA ARG A 129 24.14 -3.07 14.85
C ARG A 129 24.66 -3.31 13.44
N ALA A 130 25.72 -2.58 13.08
CA ALA A 130 26.40 -2.74 11.81
C ALA A 130 26.83 -4.20 11.57
N GLY A 131 26.65 -4.67 10.34
CA GLY A 131 26.92 -6.04 9.92
C GLY A 131 25.85 -7.07 10.33
N VAL A 132 24.85 -6.70 11.13
CA VAL A 132 23.75 -7.60 11.51
C VAL A 132 22.48 -7.19 10.77
N PHE A 133 21.95 -8.09 9.94
CA PHE A 133 20.77 -7.89 9.11
C PHE A 133 19.58 -8.69 9.65
N ILE A 134 18.37 -8.15 9.60
CA ILE A 134 17.16 -8.78 10.15
C ILE A 134 16.09 -8.92 9.08
N VAL A 135 15.72 -10.16 8.78
CA VAL A 135 14.76 -10.51 7.74
C VAL A 135 13.73 -11.51 8.24
N GLY A 136 12.65 -11.69 7.49
CA GLY A 136 11.56 -12.60 7.82
C GLY A 136 10.59 -12.02 8.84
N GLU A 137 9.93 -12.91 9.59
CA GLU A 137 8.81 -12.57 10.46
C GLU A 137 9.15 -11.55 11.55
N ILE A 138 10.35 -11.62 12.15
CA ILE A 138 10.79 -10.69 13.20
C ILE A 138 10.98 -9.25 12.71
N SER A 139 11.02 -9.01 11.40
CA SER A 139 11.05 -7.67 10.82
C SER A 139 9.67 -7.00 10.77
N GLY A 140 8.60 -7.74 11.09
CA GLY A 140 7.20 -7.31 11.08
C GLY A 140 6.38 -7.81 9.88
N MET A 141 7.00 -8.52 8.92
CA MET A 141 6.34 -8.93 7.66
C MET A 141 6.30 -10.48 7.51
N GLY A 142 5.51 -11.15 8.36
CA GLY A 142 5.46 -12.61 8.48
C GLY A 142 4.94 -13.44 7.31
N LEU A 143 4.61 -12.83 6.16
CA LEU A 143 4.20 -13.60 4.97
C LEU A 143 5.41 -14.24 4.28
N ILE A 144 5.26 -15.48 3.81
CA ILE A 144 6.30 -16.23 3.09
C ILE A 144 6.88 -15.43 1.92
N LYS A 145 6.02 -14.77 1.12
CA LYS A 145 6.44 -13.89 0.02
C LYS A 145 7.30 -12.72 0.51
N ASN A 146 6.90 -12.07 1.60
CA ASN A 146 7.63 -10.93 2.14
C ASN A 146 8.96 -11.39 2.71
N ALA A 147 8.99 -12.51 3.42
CA ALA A 147 10.21 -13.15 3.92
C ALA A 147 11.21 -13.43 2.78
N LEU A 148 10.77 -14.06 1.68
CA LEU A 148 11.61 -14.29 0.49
C LEU A 148 12.13 -12.99 -0.11
N TYR A 149 11.24 -11.99 -0.30
CA TYR A 149 11.63 -10.69 -0.86
C TYR A 149 12.67 -9.97 0.00
N GLN A 150 12.46 -9.94 1.32
CA GLN A 150 13.41 -9.35 2.25
C GLN A 150 14.76 -10.04 2.20
N GLY A 151 14.77 -11.38 2.13
CA GLY A 151 15.99 -12.15 2.02
C GLY A 151 16.76 -11.82 0.74
N LEU A 152 16.09 -11.80 -0.41
CA LEU A 152 16.69 -11.43 -1.70
C LEU A 152 17.25 -10.00 -1.72
N VAL A 153 16.56 -9.07 -1.05
CA VAL A 153 16.97 -7.66 -0.99
C VAL A 153 18.15 -7.47 -0.05
N SER A 154 18.12 -8.04 1.16
CA SER A 154 19.22 -7.93 2.12
C SER A 154 20.52 -8.49 1.51
N GLY A 155 20.45 -9.66 0.87
CA GLY A 155 21.60 -10.26 0.18
C GLY A 155 22.25 -9.32 -0.82
N LYS A 156 21.46 -8.61 -1.64
CA LYS A 156 21.94 -7.62 -2.63
C LYS A 156 22.67 -6.43 -2.01
N PHE A 157 22.24 -5.98 -0.84
CA PHE A 157 22.88 -4.86 -0.17
C PHE A 157 24.15 -5.25 0.58
N ILE A 158 24.24 -6.49 1.09
CA ILE A 158 25.40 -6.98 1.82
C ILE A 158 26.69 -6.80 1.00
N LYS A 159 26.73 -7.22 -0.27
CA LYS A 159 27.92 -7.02 -1.14
C LYS A 159 28.33 -5.56 -1.26
N ALA A 160 27.37 -4.65 -1.41
CA ALA A 160 27.67 -3.23 -1.57
C ALA A 160 28.33 -2.62 -0.32
N LYS A 161 28.02 -3.17 0.87
CA LYS A 161 28.62 -2.76 2.14
C LYS A 161 29.95 -3.48 2.41
N LEU A 162 30.11 -4.72 1.96
CA LEU A 162 31.35 -5.50 2.05
C LEU A 162 32.37 -5.07 0.95
N LYS A 163 32.97 -3.87 1.09
CA LYS A 163 33.88 -3.28 0.08
C LYS A 163 35.16 -4.08 -0.24
N LYS A 164 35.56 -5.03 0.62
CA LYS A 164 36.63 -6.03 0.39
C LYS A 164 36.28 -7.31 1.16
N SER A 165 36.29 -8.47 0.49
CA SER A 165 36.24 -9.76 1.17
C SER A 165 37.51 -9.94 2.00
N ASN A 166 37.35 -10.21 3.30
CA ASN A 166 38.47 -10.55 4.17
C ASN A 166 38.76 -12.05 3.99
N ALA A 167 39.43 -12.40 2.89
CA ALA A 167 39.74 -13.79 2.55
C ALA A 167 40.84 -14.38 3.46
N GLY A 168 40.47 -14.77 4.68
CA GLY A 168 41.23 -15.74 5.48
C GLY A 168 40.66 -17.15 5.28
N PRO A 169 41.47 -18.22 5.43
CA PRO A 169 41.03 -19.60 5.15
C PRO A 169 39.85 -20.09 6.02
N ASN A 170 39.60 -19.46 7.18
CA ASN A 170 38.49 -19.77 8.09
C ASN A 170 37.48 -18.62 8.22
N PHE A 171 37.42 -17.73 7.24
CA PHE A 171 36.52 -16.58 7.23
C PHE A 171 35.38 -16.78 6.23
N THR A 172 34.14 -16.66 6.70
CA THR A 172 32.94 -16.72 5.85
C THR A 172 32.44 -15.30 5.62
N ASP A 173 32.10 -14.89 4.41
CA ASP A 173 31.62 -13.52 4.18
C ASP A 173 30.29 -13.27 4.93
N VAL A 174 29.37 -14.23 4.87
CA VAL A 174 28.03 -14.11 5.46
C VAL A 174 27.62 -15.37 6.23
N VAL A 175 27.18 -15.19 7.47
CA VAL A 175 26.48 -16.24 8.24
C VAL A 175 24.98 -15.97 8.22
N VAL A 176 24.18 -16.94 7.80
CA VAL A 176 22.72 -16.88 7.83
C VAL A 176 22.20 -17.75 8.96
N VAL A 177 21.37 -17.17 9.84
CA VAL A 177 20.78 -17.85 10.99
C VAL A 177 19.29 -18.07 10.72
N GLY A 178 18.92 -19.33 10.50
CA GLY A 178 17.58 -19.79 10.13
C GLY A 178 17.49 -20.18 8.65
N ALA A 179 17.03 -21.39 8.36
CA ALA A 179 16.77 -21.94 7.03
C ALA A 179 15.28 -21.94 6.67
N GLY A 180 14.55 -20.94 7.17
CA GLY A 180 13.23 -20.58 6.64
C GLY A 180 13.32 -19.83 5.31
N PRO A 181 12.19 -19.45 4.70
CA PRO A 181 12.15 -18.79 3.39
C PRO A 181 13.05 -17.55 3.28
N ALA A 182 13.09 -16.70 4.32
CA ALA A 182 13.94 -15.50 4.32
C ALA A 182 15.45 -15.85 4.29
N GLY A 183 15.87 -16.82 5.10
CA GLY A 183 17.28 -17.20 5.18
C GLY A 183 17.77 -17.87 3.91
N ILE A 184 16.98 -18.79 3.35
CA ILE A 184 17.27 -19.43 2.06
C ILE A 184 17.40 -18.37 0.96
N ALA A 185 16.47 -17.43 0.88
CA ALA A 185 16.53 -16.33 -0.09
C ALA A 185 17.75 -15.41 0.09
N SER A 186 18.11 -15.08 1.33
CA SER A 186 19.33 -14.31 1.62
C SER A 186 20.59 -15.05 1.18
N ALA A 187 20.70 -16.34 1.50
CA ALA A 187 21.85 -17.15 1.12
C ALA A 187 22.05 -17.19 -0.40
N ILE A 188 20.97 -17.45 -1.14
CA ILE A 188 20.99 -17.47 -2.61
C ILE A 188 21.45 -16.12 -3.17
N ALA A 189 20.87 -15.01 -2.69
CA ALA A 189 21.23 -13.69 -3.17
C ALA A 189 22.69 -13.32 -2.85
N CYS A 190 23.23 -13.76 -1.71
CA CYS A 190 24.64 -13.60 -1.38
C CYS A 190 25.55 -14.45 -2.28
N GLN A 191 25.17 -15.71 -2.57
CA GLN A 191 25.94 -16.59 -3.46
C GLN A 191 25.96 -16.11 -4.92
N GLU A 192 24.84 -15.61 -5.46
CA GLU A 192 24.79 -14.97 -6.80
C GLU A 192 25.81 -13.83 -6.95
N GLN A 193 26.19 -13.26 -5.82
CA GLN A 193 27.10 -12.15 -5.70
C GLN A 193 28.56 -12.56 -5.46
N GLY A 194 28.83 -13.86 -5.40
CA GLY A 194 30.15 -14.45 -5.17
C GLY A 194 30.60 -14.43 -3.71
N LEU A 195 29.68 -14.25 -2.76
CA LEU A 195 29.98 -14.29 -1.32
C LEU A 195 29.93 -15.74 -0.81
N SER A 196 30.85 -16.08 0.09
CA SER A 196 30.80 -17.33 0.85
C SER A 196 29.73 -17.25 1.94
N VAL A 197 28.89 -18.28 2.03
CA VAL A 197 27.73 -18.31 2.94
C VAL A 197 27.70 -19.62 3.72
N ARG A 198 27.49 -19.54 5.04
CA ARG A 198 27.12 -20.68 5.90
C ARG A 198 25.73 -20.45 6.49
N ILE A 199 24.88 -21.46 6.46
CA ILE A 199 23.48 -21.39 6.94
C ILE A 199 23.33 -22.31 8.14
N PHE A 200 22.92 -21.78 9.28
CA PHE A 200 22.65 -22.53 10.51
C PHE A 200 21.16 -22.60 10.78
N GLU A 201 20.62 -23.79 11.02
CA GLU A 201 19.22 -24.02 11.37
C GLU A 201 19.14 -24.83 12.66
N GLN A 202 18.32 -24.38 13.61
CA GLN A 202 18.20 -25.02 14.92
C GLN A 202 17.48 -26.37 14.88
N GLU A 203 16.52 -26.54 13.97
CA GLU A 203 15.76 -27.77 13.77
C GLU A 203 15.99 -28.28 12.34
N SER A 204 14.97 -28.15 11.49
CA SER A 204 14.99 -28.60 10.09
C SER A 204 14.76 -27.47 9.10
N ILE A 205 15.12 -27.69 7.84
CA ILE A 205 14.82 -26.77 6.73
C ILE A 205 13.33 -26.38 6.68
N GLY A 206 13.05 -25.20 6.11
CA GLY A 206 11.69 -24.66 5.97
C GLY A 206 11.20 -23.83 7.16
N GLY A 207 11.90 -23.89 8.30
CA GLY A 207 11.62 -23.09 9.49
C GLY A 207 10.16 -23.23 9.93
N ALA A 208 9.45 -22.09 10.06
CA ALA A 208 8.07 -22.09 10.51
C ALA A 208 7.10 -22.97 9.69
N ILE A 209 7.36 -23.11 8.39
CA ILE A 209 6.51 -23.88 7.46
C ILE A 209 6.56 -25.37 7.77
N ALA A 210 7.74 -25.90 8.13
CA ALA A 210 7.92 -27.31 8.47
C ALA A 210 7.04 -27.74 9.66
N HIS A 211 6.63 -26.79 10.50
CA HIS A 211 5.80 -27.01 11.68
C HIS A 211 4.35 -26.57 11.52
N TYR A 212 3.90 -26.31 10.30
CA TYR A 212 2.47 -26.18 10.04
C TYR A 212 1.80 -27.56 10.18
N PRO A 213 0.50 -27.63 10.51
CA PRO A 213 -0.24 -28.87 10.45
C PRO A 213 -0.17 -29.52 9.07
N ARG A 214 -0.24 -30.85 9.04
CA ARG A 214 -0.25 -31.62 7.79
C ARG A 214 -1.38 -31.15 6.85
N GLY A 215 -1.10 -31.06 5.56
CA GLY A 215 -2.09 -30.67 4.55
C GLY A 215 -2.52 -29.19 4.61
N LYS A 216 -1.93 -28.38 5.51
CA LYS A 216 -2.27 -26.95 5.60
C LYS A 216 -2.02 -26.26 4.27
N VAL A 217 -3.07 -25.61 3.74
CA VAL A 217 -2.95 -24.80 2.53
C VAL A 217 -2.30 -23.47 2.86
N VAL A 218 -1.23 -23.15 2.14
CA VAL A 218 -0.34 -22.01 2.28
C VAL A 218 -0.11 -21.33 0.94
N MET A 219 0.49 -20.14 0.99
CA MET A 219 0.98 -19.38 -0.17
C MET A 219 -0.09 -18.81 -1.10
N THR A 220 0.08 -17.53 -1.43
CA THR A 220 -0.90 -16.71 -2.17
C THR A 220 -0.32 -16.07 -3.44
N GLU A 221 0.98 -16.18 -3.67
CA GLU A 221 1.67 -15.55 -4.80
C GLU A 221 3.05 -16.15 -5.05
N GLN A 222 3.50 -16.15 -6.31
CA GLN A 222 4.81 -16.62 -6.70
C GLN A 222 5.91 -15.59 -6.44
N VAL A 223 7.13 -16.05 -6.15
CA VAL A 223 8.34 -15.21 -6.12
C VAL A 223 9.34 -15.75 -7.12
N ARG A 224 10.04 -14.89 -7.85
CA ARG A 224 11.10 -15.35 -8.74
C ARG A 224 12.38 -15.60 -7.93
N MET A 225 12.78 -16.86 -7.84
CA MET A 225 14.00 -17.29 -7.18
C MET A 225 15.14 -17.44 -8.19
N PRO A 226 16.35 -16.97 -7.86
CA PRO A 226 17.53 -17.20 -8.68
C PRO A 226 17.84 -18.68 -8.92
N ASN A 227 18.36 -18.99 -10.11
CA ASN A 227 18.70 -20.34 -10.58
C ASN A 227 17.57 -21.39 -10.44
N PHE A 228 16.32 -20.95 -10.28
CA PHE A 228 15.15 -21.81 -10.14
C PHE A 228 13.98 -21.33 -10.99
N GLY A 229 13.63 -20.04 -10.90
CA GLY A 229 12.51 -19.45 -11.63
C GLY A 229 11.32 -19.13 -10.70
N PRO A 230 10.06 -19.31 -11.14
CA PRO A 230 8.89 -19.04 -10.31
C PRO A 230 8.77 -20.06 -9.16
N PHE A 231 8.85 -19.60 -7.92
CA PHE A 231 8.67 -20.39 -6.70
C PHE A 231 7.27 -20.20 -6.11
N GLY A 232 6.62 -21.32 -5.81
CA GLY A 232 5.27 -21.51 -5.30
C GLY A 232 4.13 -21.11 -6.23
N ARG A 233 2.89 -21.27 -5.76
CA ARG A 233 1.63 -20.96 -6.48
C ARG A 233 0.51 -20.62 -5.48
N GLU A 234 -0.64 -20.17 -5.99
CA GLU A 234 -1.84 -19.96 -5.16
C GLU A 234 -2.32 -21.32 -4.60
N LEU A 235 -2.59 -21.38 -3.30
CA LEU A 235 -3.16 -22.56 -2.61
C LEU A 235 -2.27 -23.81 -2.68
N LEU A 236 -1.03 -23.69 -2.20
CA LEU A 236 -0.09 -24.81 -2.06
C LEU A 236 -0.35 -25.60 -0.77
N SER A 237 -0.18 -26.91 -0.74
CA SER A 237 -0.07 -27.60 0.55
C SER A 237 1.28 -27.28 1.21
N LYS A 238 1.36 -27.46 2.53
CA LYS A 238 2.62 -27.41 3.28
C LYS A 238 3.66 -28.35 2.66
N GLU A 239 3.27 -29.57 2.34
CA GLU A 239 4.15 -30.62 1.84
C GLU A 239 4.71 -30.27 0.46
N ASP A 240 3.86 -29.80 -0.45
CA ASP A 240 4.27 -29.30 -1.77
C ASP A 240 5.25 -28.13 -1.61
N LEU A 241 4.98 -27.21 -0.67
CA LEU A 241 5.88 -26.08 -0.42
C LEU A 241 7.25 -26.52 0.08
N MET A 242 7.28 -27.51 0.99
CA MET A 242 8.52 -28.07 1.51
C MET A 242 9.31 -28.78 0.42
N ALA A 243 8.64 -29.50 -0.49
CA ALA A 243 9.28 -30.12 -1.65
C ALA A 243 9.89 -29.07 -2.59
N GLU A 244 9.17 -27.98 -2.89
CA GLU A 244 9.71 -26.88 -3.69
C GLU A 244 10.89 -26.17 -2.99
N ILE A 245 10.85 -25.99 -1.66
CA ILE A 245 11.97 -25.44 -0.90
C ILE A 245 13.22 -26.31 -1.05
N GLN A 246 13.06 -27.64 -0.98
CA GLN A 246 14.17 -28.57 -1.20
C GLN A 246 14.74 -28.43 -2.62
N GLN A 247 13.88 -28.37 -3.64
CA GLN A 247 14.34 -28.17 -5.02
C GLN A 247 15.10 -26.85 -5.22
N VAL A 248 14.69 -25.78 -4.53
CA VAL A 248 15.41 -24.49 -4.55
C VAL A 248 16.80 -24.60 -3.90
N ILE A 249 16.89 -25.31 -2.77
CA ILE A 249 18.15 -25.61 -2.08
C ILE A 249 19.09 -26.39 -3.00
N ASP A 250 18.58 -27.45 -3.64
CA ASP A 250 19.36 -28.33 -4.52
C ASP A 250 19.82 -27.59 -5.78
N ALA A 251 18.94 -26.83 -6.43
CA ALA A 251 19.24 -26.05 -7.62
C ALA A 251 20.31 -24.97 -7.37
N ASN A 252 20.37 -24.43 -6.16
CA ASN A 252 21.38 -23.45 -5.76
C ASN A 252 22.57 -24.05 -4.99
N ARG A 253 22.60 -25.38 -4.80
CA ARG A 253 23.67 -26.09 -4.07
C ARG A 253 23.93 -25.48 -2.69
N LEU A 254 22.86 -25.16 -1.96
CA LEU A 254 22.98 -24.62 -0.61
C LEU A 254 23.30 -25.73 0.39
N THR A 255 24.29 -25.49 1.25
CA THR A 255 24.57 -26.34 2.41
C THR A 255 23.90 -25.73 3.64
N VAL A 256 23.01 -26.48 4.29
CA VAL A 256 22.33 -26.07 5.52
C VAL A 256 22.79 -26.96 6.68
N GLU A 257 23.32 -26.33 7.72
CA GLU A 257 23.76 -26.98 8.95
C GLU A 257 22.57 -27.04 9.92
N GLN A 258 21.81 -28.14 9.83
CA GLN A 258 20.63 -28.42 10.66
C GLN A 258 21.03 -28.88 12.08
N GLY A 259 20.13 -28.71 13.05
CA GLY A 259 20.40 -29.01 14.46
C GLY A 259 21.42 -28.07 15.14
N GLN A 260 21.77 -26.95 14.51
CA GLN A 260 22.77 -25.98 15.01
C GLN A 260 22.08 -24.66 15.38
N LYS A 261 21.82 -24.45 16.67
CA LYS A 261 21.26 -23.20 17.19
C LYS A 261 22.35 -22.15 17.36
N VAL A 262 22.20 -20.96 16.79
CA VAL A 262 23.08 -19.81 17.09
C VAL A 262 22.57 -19.09 18.35
N VAL A 263 23.47 -18.86 19.30
CA VAL A 263 23.16 -18.28 20.63
C VAL A 263 23.75 -16.89 20.83
N GLY A 264 24.67 -16.46 19.97
CA GLY A 264 25.28 -15.14 20.08
C GLY A 264 25.96 -14.64 18.80
N VAL A 265 26.17 -13.33 18.76
CA VAL A 265 26.98 -12.64 17.75
C VAL A 265 27.93 -11.69 18.48
N GLU A 266 29.22 -11.94 18.37
CA GLU A 266 30.29 -11.18 19.02
C GLU A 266 31.09 -10.35 18.00
N GLY A 267 31.97 -9.46 18.48
CA GLY A 267 32.79 -8.58 17.64
C GLY A 267 32.04 -7.39 17.02
N ASP A 268 32.71 -6.65 16.15
CA ASP A 268 32.18 -5.47 15.46
C ASP A 268 32.43 -5.57 13.95
N ALA A 269 31.49 -5.08 13.15
CA ALA A 269 31.64 -5.12 11.69
C ALA A 269 32.91 -4.37 11.23
N PRO A 270 33.66 -4.89 10.24
CA PRO A 270 33.35 -6.05 9.39
C PRO A 270 33.97 -7.39 9.90
N ARG A 271 34.19 -7.56 11.21
CA ARG A 271 34.71 -8.80 11.83
C ARG A 271 33.81 -9.22 12.99
N LEU A 272 32.73 -9.91 12.64
CA LEU A 272 31.79 -10.52 13.57
C LEU A 272 32.14 -12.00 13.80
N THR A 273 31.67 -12.55 14.91
CA THR A 273 31.75 -13.98 15.19
C THR A 273 30.38 -14.49 15.60
N ALA A 274 29.79 -15.40 14.82
CA ALA A 274 28.57 -16.11 15.21
C ALA A 274 28.94 -17.29 16.10
N VAL A 275 28.18 -17.51 17.18
CA VAL A 275 28.45 -18.55 18.18
C VAL A 275 27.28 -19.52 18.24
N THR A 276 27.53 -20.80 18.03
CA THR A 276 26.52 -21.86 18.13
C THR A 276 26.37 -22.36 19.57
N ALA A 277 25.26 -23.04 19.86
CA ALA A 277 24.99 -23.67 21.16
C ALA A 277 25.98 -24.81 21.47
N THR A 278 26.59 -25.40 20.43
CA THR A 278 27.66 -26.41 20.55
C THR A 278 29.03 -25.81 20.84
N GLY A 279 29.15 -24.48 20.85
CA GLY A 279 30.39 -23.75 21.10
C GLY A 279 31.23 -23.47 19.85
N GLU A 280 30.76 -23.82 18.65
CA GLU A 280 31.42 -23.46 17.40
C GLU A 280 31.40 -21.94 17.21
N ARG A 281 32.53 -21.38 16.78
CA ARG A 281 32.73 -19.94 16.57
C ARG A 281 33.08 -19.67 15.11
N ILE A 282 32.23 -18.94 14.40
CA ILE A 282 32.35 -18.71 12.96
C ILE A 282 32.62 -17.23 12.69
N ASN A 283 33.84 -16.95 12.23
CA ASN A 283 34.25 -15.59 11.87
C ASN A 283 33.63 -15.18 10.54
N CYS A 284 33.00 -14.02 10.54
CA CYS A 284 32.31 -13.50 9.36
C CYS A 284 32.27 -11.98 9.25
N ALA A 285 31.91 -11.49 8.07
CA ALA A 285 31.76 -10.05 7.85
C ALA A 285 30.35 -9.55 8.16
N ALA A 286 29.34 -10.38 7.92
CA ALA A 286 27.94 -10.07 8.17
C ALA A 286 27.17 -11.29 8.72
N VAL A 287 26.16 -11.01 9.54
CA VAL A 287 25.20 -12.00 10.04
C VAL A 287 23.80 -11.62 9.59
N VAL A 288 23.07 -12.55 8.98
CA VAL A 288 21.64 -12.39 8.63
C VAL A 288 20.80 -13.20 9.61
N LEU A 289 20.00 -12.53 10.43
CA LEU A 289 19.05 -13.13 11.35
C LEU A 289 17.70 -13.33 10.64
N ALA A 290 17.41 -14.59 10.31
CA ALA A 290 16.19 -15.07 9.67
C ALA A 290 15.41 -16.05 10.59
N ILE A 291 15.44 -15.78 11.90
CA ILE A 291 15.05 -16.73 12.96
C ILE A 291 13.53 -16.89 13.17
N GLY A 292 12.70 -16.03 12.57
CA GLY A 292 11.24 -16.08 12.75
C GLY A 292 10.77 -15.85 14.21
N LEU A 293 9.46 -15.95 14.47
CA LEU A 293 8.93 -15.84 15.84
C LEU A 293 8.67 -17.19 16.51
N ARG A 294 8.72 -18.29 15.74
CA ARG A 294 8.35 -19.63 16.23
C ARG A 294 9.28 -20.19 17.29
N GLY A 295 10.56 -19.85 17.28
CA GLY A 295 11.53 -20.29 18.29
C GLY A 295 11.29 -19.68 19.69
N SER A 296 10.38 -18.71 19.79
CA SER A 296 10.03 -17.99 21.03
C SER A 296 8.50 -17.95 21.19
N PRO A 297 7.84 -19.10 21.44
CA PRO A 297 6.40 -19.12 21.72
C PRO A 297 6.12 -18.37 23.03
N ARG A 298 4.99 -17.67 23.11
CA ARG A 298 4.53 -17.13 24.39
C ARG A 298 4.19 -18.27 25.33
N LYS A 299 4.64 -18.14 26.57
CA LYS A 299 4.39 -19.06 27.67
C LYS A 299 3.04 -18.74 28.33
N LEU A 300 2.44 -19.77 28.95
CA LEU A 300 1.28 -19.70 29.83
C LEU A 300 1.65 -19.12 31.20
N ASP A 301 2.93 -19.22 31.58
CA ASP A 301 3.47 -18.80 32.87
C ASP A 301 2.70 -19.44 34.04
N CYS A 302 2.47 -20.76 33.93
CA CYS A 302 1.69 -21.52 34.89
C CYS A 302 2.45 -22.76 35.41
N ALA A 303 2.08 -23.23 36.60
CA ALA A 303 2.69 -24.43 37.16
C ALA A 303 2.42 -25.66 36.27
N GLY A 304 3.46 -26.43 35.95
CA GLY A 304 3.36 -27.64 35.14
C GLY A 304 3.35 -27.42 33.62
N GLU A 305 3.59 -26.20 33.16
CA GLU A 305 3.73 -25.87 31.73
C GLU A 305 4.86 -26.63 31.01
N GLU A 306 5.91 -27.03 31.73
CA GLU A 306 7.06 -27.76 31.17
C GLU A 306 6.82 -29.28 31.08
N LEU A 307 5.61 -29.76 31.40
CA LEU A 307 5.27 -31.18 31.28
C LEU A 307 5.27 -31.63 29.81
N PRO A 308 5.68 -32.88 29.49
CA PRO A 308 5.78 -33.37 28.10
C PRO A 308 4.47 -33.34 27.30
N LYS A 309 3.31 -33.33 27.99
CA LYS A 309 1.98 -33.24 27.39
C LYS A 309 1.61 -31.83 26.90
N VAL A 310 2.42 -30.82 27.21
CA VAL A 310 2.20 -29.43 26.80
C VAL A 310 3.03 -29.17 25.55
N THR A 311 2.36 -28.94 24.43
CA THR A 311 2.99 -28.58 23.15
C THR A 311 2.52 -27.20 22.70
N TYR A 312 3.36 -26.47 21.97
CA TYR A 312 3.03 -25.16 21.41
C TYR A 312 2.63 -25.23 19.93
N ARG A 313 2.43 -26.46 19.42
CA ARG A 313 2.14 -26.75 18.02
C ARG A 313 1.31 -28.01 17.88
N LEU A 314 0.31 -27.93 16.99
CA LEU A 314 -0.36 -29.11 16.42
C LEU A 314 0.40 -29.51 15.15
N VAL A 315 1.03 -30.68 15.17
CA VAL A 315 1.76 -31.23 14.00
C VAL A 315 0.86 -32.15 13.19
N ASP A 316 0.24 -33.12 13.88
CA ASP A 316 -0.66 -34.12 13.29
C ASP A 316 -1.87 -34.30 14.22
N PRO A 317 -3.11 -34.09 13.74
CA PRO A 317 -4.32 -34.36 14.51
C PRO A 317 -4.51 -35.84 14.89
N GLU A 318 -4.06 -36.77 14.04
CA GLU A 318 -4.33 -38.21 14.20
C GLU A 318 -3.67 -38.77 15.47
N GLN A 319 -2.53 -38.21 15.91
CA GLN A 319 -1.85 -38.66 17.14
C GLN A 319 -2.71 -38.49 18.42
N TYR A 320 -3.80 -37.71 18.34
CA TYR A 320 -4.68 -37.41 19.46
C TYR A 320 -5.96 -38.24 19.51
N HIS A 321 -6.11 -39.27 18.65
CA HIS A 321 -7.27 -40.16 18.65
C HIS A 321 -7.64 -40.67 20.06
N GLY A 322 -8.90 -40.46 20.46
CA GLY A 322 -9.45 -40.88 21.75
C GLY A 322 -8.96 -40.12 22.99
N ARG A 323 -8.09 -39.12 22.84
CA ARG A 323 -7.49 -38.36 23.95
C ARG A 323 -8.30 -37.10 24.29
N ASN A 324 -8.21 -36.63 25.54
CA ASN A 324 -8.79 -35.36 25.96
C ASN A 324 -7.78 -34.23 25.71
N VAL A 325 -8.04 -33.37 24.73
CA VAL A 325 -7.10 -32.33 24.31
C VAL A 325 -7.66 -30.95 24.62
N LEU A 326 -6.85 -30.11 25.28
CA LEU A 326 -7.17 -28.71 25.53
C LEU A 326 -6.34 -27.84 24.61
N VAL A 327 -7.00 -27.04 23.78
CA VAL A 327 -6.36 -25.98 22.99
C VAL A 327 -6.46 -24.67 23.78
N VAL A 328 -5.33 -23.97 23.95
CA VAL A 328 -5.28 -22.68 24.66
C VAL A 328 -5.04 -21.55 23.66
N GLY A 329 -5.99 -20.62 23.58
CA GLY A 329 -5.94 -19.46 22.70
C GLY A 329 -7.24 -19.23 21.92
N GLY A 330 -7.35 -18.07 21.27
CA GLY A 330 -8.51 -17.71 20.46
C GLY A 330 -8.14 -16.95 19.17
N GLY A 331 -6.87 -16.99 18.78
CA GLY A 331 -6.44 -16.54 17.47
C GLY A 331 -6.69 -17.59 16.39
N ASP A 332 -6.50 -17.20 15.13
CA ASP A 332 -6.75 -18.08 13.98
C ASP A 332 -6.06 -19.46 14.09
N SER A 333 -4.79 -19.51 14.55
CA SER A 333 -4.07 -20.77 14.72
C SER A 333 -4.66 -21.70 15.80
N ALA A 334 -5.17 -21.15 16.90
CA ALA A 334 -5.81 -21.95 17.95
C ALA A 334 -7.15 -22.51 17.44
N VAL A 335 -7.91 -21.68 16.72
CA VAL A 335 -9.19 -22.09 16.12
C VAL A 335 -8.97 -23.15 15.04
N GLU A 336 -7.99 -22.97 14.15
CA GLU A 336 -7.61 -23.99 13.16
C GLU A 336 -7.20 -25.30 13.82
N ALA A 337 -6.39 -25.26 14.89
CA ALA A 337 -5.97 -26.46 15.59
C ALA A 337 -7.15 -27.20 16.23
N ALA A 338 -8.07 -26.49 16.89
CA ALA A 338 -9.25 -27.09 17.49
C ALA A 338 -10.19 -27.69 16.44
N VAL A 339 -10.40 -26.99 15.31
CA VAL A 339 -11.21 -27.47 14.18
C VAL A 339 -10.59 -28.73 13.57
N GLN A 340 -9.29 -28.74 13.30
CA GLN A 340 -8.60 -29.90 12.72
C GLN A 340 -8.64 -31.11 13.66
N LEU A 341 -8.35 -30.92 14.96
CA LEU A 341 -8.47 -31.99 15.95
C LEU A 341 -9.88 -32.58 15.97
N ALA A 342 -10.91 -31.73 15.89
CA ALA A 342 -12.28 -32.18 15.88
C ALA A 342 -12.63 -32.90 14.58
N GLU A 343 -12.26 -32.36 13.41
CA GLU A 343 -12.63 -32.87 12.07
C GLU A 343 -11.85 -34.14 11.70
N GLU A 344 -10.57 -34.22 12.05
CA GLU A 344 -9.60 -35.23 11.55
C GLU A 344 -9.20 -36.26 12.61
N SER A 345 -9.71 -36.15 13.85
CA SER A 345 -9.44 -37.14 14.90
C SER A 345 -10.70 -37.50 15.71
N THR A 346 -10.57 -38.49 16.61
CA THR A 346 -11.61 -38.85 17.59
C THR A 346 -11.34 -38.22 18.97
N ALA A 347 -10.48 -37.20 19.03
CA ALA A 347 -10.15 -36.50 20.26
C ALA A 347 -11.38 -35.79 20.87
N LYS A 348 -11.44 -35.74 22.20
CA LYS A 348 -12.39 -34.88 22.93
C LYS A 348 -11.76 -33.51 23.07
N VAL A 349 -12.16 -32.58 22.21
CA VAL A 349 -11.53 -31.25 22.10
C VAL A 349 -12.21 -30.24 23.00
N SER A 350 -11.41 -29.57 23.83
CA SER A 350 -11.80 -28.37 24.56
C SER A 350 -10.94 -27.18 24.10
N ILE A 351 -11.50 -25.97 24.10
CA ILE A 351 -10.75 -24.74 23.83
C ILE A 351 -10.94 -23.74 24.96
N SER A 352 -9.84 -23.19 25.48
CA SER A 352 -9.83 -22.16 26.53
C SER A 352 -9.36 -20.84 25.96
N TYR A 353 -10.15 -19.78 26.15
CA TYR A 353 -9.83 -18.45 25.67
C TYR A 353 -10.16 -17.37 26.70
N ARG A 354 -9.19 -16.48 26.94
CA ARG A 354 -9.30 -15.40 27.93
C ARG A 354 -10.35 -14.32 27.63
N GLN A 355 -10.89 -14.27 26.40
CA GLN A 355 -11.90 -13.28 25.99
C GLN A 355 -13.27 -13.95 25.87
N GLY A 356 -14.33 -13.13 25.82
CA GLY A 356 -15.71 -13.63 25.72
C GLY A 356 -16.13 -14.17 24.35
N ALA A 357 -15.34 -13.92 23.28
CA ALA A 357 -15.68 -14.37 21.93
C ALA A 357 -14.45 -14.45 21.02
N PHE A 358 -14.48 -15.30 20.00
CA PHE A 358 -13.42 -15.45 18.99
C PHE A 358 -13.31 -14.26 18.03
N SER A 359 -12.88 -13.08 18.49
CA SER A 359 -12.75 -11.89 17.65
C SER A 359 -11.53 -11.90 16.74
N ARG A 360 -10.52 -12.74 17.02
CA ARG A 360 -9.19 -12.71 16.38
C ARG A 360 -8.94 -13.77 15.31
N CYS A 361 -9.95 -14.58 14.97
CA CYS A 361 -9.84 -15.57 13.89
C CYS A 361 -10.61 -15.11 12.65
N LYS A 362 -10.21 -15.66 11.50
CA LYS A 362 -10.86 -15.36 10.22
C LYS A 362 -12.33 -15.77 10.26
N PRO A 363 -13.25 -15.03 9.60
CA PRO A 363 -14.69 -15.34 9.60
C PRO A 363 -15.00 -16.80 9.28
N ARG A 364 -14.36 -17.35 8.24
CA ARG A 364 -14.52 -18.77 7.87
C ARG A 364 -14.19 -19.74 9.00
N ASN A 365 -13.11 -19.48 9.74
CA ASN A 365 -12.68 -20.32 10.85
C ASN A 365 -13.60 -20.13 12.06
N ARG A 366 -14.12 -18.92 12.26
CA ARG A 366 -15.14 -18.59 13.27
C ARG A 366 -16.45 -19.35 13.03
N ASP A 367 -16.92 -19.37 11.79
CA ASP A 367 -18.14 -20.08 11.42
C ASP A 367 -17.98 -21.60 11.61
N LYS A 368 -16.82 -22.14 11.22
CA LYS A 368 -16.46 -23.55 11.42
C LYS A 368 -16.43 -23.94 12.89
N ILE A 369 -15.70 -23.21 13.73
CA ILE A 369 -15.61 -23.55 15.16
C ILE A 369 -16.95 -23.39 15.85
N LYS A 370 -17.74 -22.38 15.48
CA LYS A 370 -19.11 -22.23 15.98
C LYS A 370 -19.97 -23.44 15.64
N ALA A 371 -19.97 -23.89 14.39
CA ALA A 371 -20.73 -25.07 13.98
C ALA A 371 -20.31 -26.33 14.76
N LEU A 372 -19.01 -26.51 15.03
CA LEU A 372 -18.51 -27.63 15.82
C LEU A 372 -18.85 -27.53 17.32
N ILE A 373 -18.90 -26.32 17.87
CA ILE A 373 -19.39 -26.08 19.24
C ILE A 373 -20.89 -26.37 19.34
N ASP A 374 -21.68 -25.88 18.37
CA ASP A 374 -23.13 -26.11 18.30
C ASP A 374 -23.46 -27.62 18.17
N GLN A 375 -22.60 -28.38 17.48
CA GLN A 375 -22.67 -29.85 17.37
C GLN A 375 -22.16 -30.59 18.63
N GLY A 376 -21.64 -29.89 19.63
CA GLY A 376 -21.03 -30.48 20.83
C GLY A 376 -19.70 -31.19 20.59
N ARG A 377 -19.08 -31.03 19.42
CA ARG A 377 -17.78 -31.64 19.07
C ARG A 377 -16.60 -30.91 19.71
N ILE A 378 -16.75 -29.62 19.99
CA ILE A 378 -15.77 -28.79 20.70
C ILE A 378 -16.45 -28.15 21.90
N LYS A 379 -15.83 -28.25 23.07
CA LYS A 379 -16.29 -27.54 24.28
C LYS A 379 -15.48 -26.24 24.46
N ALA A 380 -16.15 -25.10 24.44
CA ALA A 380 -15.50 -23.79 24.59
C ALA A 380 -15.61 -23.24 26.02
N TYR A 381 -14.48 -22.78 26.55
CA TYR A 381 -14.35 -22.08 27.83
C TYR A 381 -13.88 -20.66 27.53
N PHE A 382 -14.80 -19.71 27.61
CA PHE A 382 -14.50 -18.29 27.39
C PHE A 382 -14.23 -17.59 28.72
N SER A 383 -13.56 -16.44 28.66
CA SER A 383 -13.17 -15.68 29.83
C SER A 383 -12.38 -16.53 30.85
N THR A 384 -11.58 -17.49 30.36
CA THR A 384 -10.75 -18.38 31.21
C THR A 384 -9.26 -18.28 30.90
N LYS A 385 -8.43 -18.51 31.92
CA LYS A 385 -6.98 -18.69 31.81
C LYS A 385 -6.55 -20.00 32.47
N VAL A 386 -5.46 -20.59 31.98
CA VAL A 386 -4.85 -21.77 32.61
C VAL A 386 -4.05 -21.32 33.83
N THR A 387 -4.29 -21.91 35.00
CA THR A 387 -3.58 -21.61 36.26
C THR A 387 -2.60 -22.70 36.65
N GLY A 388 -2.82 -23.93 36.20
CA GLY A 388 -1.88 -25.03 36.39
C GLY A 388 -2.22 -26.27 35.57
N ILE A 389 -1.21 -27.08 35.34
CA ILE A 389 -1.26 -28.32 34.56
C ILE A 389 -0.65 -29.43 35.41
N ASP A 390 -1.42 -30.48 35.64
CA ASP A 390 -0.97 -31.70 36.29
C ASP A 390 -0.91 -32.84 35.26
N ALA A 391 -0.39 -34.01 35.66
CA ALA A 391 -0.22 -35.17 34.77
C ALA A 391 -1.53 -35.56 34.04
N ARG A 392 -2.68 -35.47 34.73
CA ARG A 392 -3.99 -35.90 34.20
C ARG A 392 -5.06 -34.79 34.17
N HIS A 393 -4.72 -33.59 34.63
CA HIS A 393 -5.70 -32.51 34.78
C HIS A 393 -5.14 -31.15 34.36
N VAL A 394 -6.03 -30.24 33.95
CA VAL A 394 -5.73 -28.82 33.77
C VAL A 394 -6.69 -27.99 34.61
N ARG A 395 -6.17 -26.99 35.31
CA ARG A 395 -6.95 -26.01 36.08
C ARG A 395 -7.18 -24.75 35.24
N LEU A 396 -8.44 -24.35 35.12
CA LEU A 396 -8.88 -23.11 34.48
C LEU A 396 -9.52 -22.18 35.51
N ALA A 397 -9.14 -20.91 35.51
CA ALA A 397 -9.75 -19.88 36.34
C ALA A 397 -10.35 -18.75 35.49
N PRO A 398 -11.32 -17.99 36.02
CA PRO A 398 -11.79 -16.77 35.38
C PRO A 398 -10.64 -15.81 35.04
N SER A 399 -10.68 -15.24 33.84
CA SER A 399 -9.83 -14.12 33.43
C SER A 399 -10.40 -12.85 34.08
N GLY A 400 -9.61 -12.14 34.89
CA GLY A 400 -10.07 -10.94 35.60
C GLY A 400 -10.50 -9.79 34.67
N ASP A 401 -11.29 -8.84 35.19
CA ASP A 401 -11.83 -7.68 34.43
C ASP A 401 -10.75 -6.79 33.79
N ASP A 402 -9.53 -6.78 34.33
CA ASP A 402 -8.38 -6.06 33.76
C ASP A 402 -7.94 -6.60 32.38
N ASP A 403 -8.37 -7.80 31.98
CA ASP A 403 -8.07 -8.41 30.67
C ASP A 403 -9.19 -8.20 29.63
N LYS A 404 -10.37 -7.64 30.00
CA LYS A 404 -11.45 -7.30 29.04
C LYS A 404 -11.12 -6.11 28.14
N LYS A 405 -10.18 -5.27 28.58
CA LYS A 405 -9.46 -4.34 27.70
C LYS A 405 -8.19 -5.07 27.30
N GLY A 406 -8.08 -5.51 26.04
CA GLY A 406 -6.91 -6.25 25.59
C GLY A 406 -5.62 -5.58 26.06
N LYS A 407 -4.88 -6.24 26.96
CA LYS A 407 -3.61 -5.73 27.50
C LYS A 407 -2.68 -5.29 26.35
N GLY A 408 -2.67 -3.99 26.07
CA GLY A 408 -1.42 -3.29 25.84
C GLY A 408 -0.57 -3.52 27.09
N GLY A 409 0.67 -3.95 26.89
CA GLY A 409 1.56 -4.42 27.95
C GLY A 409 1.54 -3.53 29.19
N ASP A 410 1.67 -4.17 30.33
CA ASP A 410 1.63 -3.59 31.67
C ASP A 410 2.20 -2.18 31.75
N LYS A 411 1.40 -1.27 32.31
CA LYS A 411 1.91 -0.15 33.10
C LYS A 411 2.49 -0.71 34.41
N ALA A 412 3.56 -1.49 34.32
CA ALA A 412 4.50 -1.52 35.43
C ALA A 412 5.12 -0.12 35.45
N LYS A 413 4.91 0.61 36.54
CA LYS A 413 5.60 1.87 36.81
C LYS A 413 7.10 1.56 36.72
N ALA A 414 7.72 1.89 35.58
CA ALA A 414 9.14 1.74 35.40
C ALA A 414 9.84 2.47 36.55
N PRO A 415 10.90 1.90 37.16
CA PRO A 415 11.84 2.73 37.87
C PRO A 415 12.25 3.83 36.90
N GLU A 416 12.20 5.07 37.36
CA GLU A 416 12.58 6.25 36.59
C GLU A 416 13.93 5.96 35.92
N ALA A 417 13.90 5.75 34.59
CA ALA A 417 15.10 5.40 33.85
C ALA A 417 16.10 6.55 34.04
N PRO A 418 17.38 6.29 34.37
CA PRO A 418 18.36 7.34 34.42
C PRO A 418 18.37 8.03 33.06
N LYS A 419 18.12 9.35 33.06
CA LYS A 419 18.16 10.19 31.86
C LYS A 419 19.41 9.82 31.07
N ALA A 420 19.22 9.28 29.87
CA ALA A 420 20.32 8.97 28.98
C ALA A 420 21.21 10.23 28.85
N PRO A 421 22.54 10.13 29.02
CA PRO A 421 23.40 11.27 28.83
C PRO A 421 23.19 11.79 27.40
N ALA A 422 22.99 13.11 27.30
CA ALA A 422 22.86 13.79 26.02
C ALA A 422 24.02 13.39 25.10
N ARG A 423 23.71 13.08 23.84
CA ARG A 423 24.74 12.88 22.82
C ARG A 423 25.66 14.10 22.82
N PRO A 424 27.00 13.94 22.91
CA PRO A 424 27.91 15.07 22.83
C PRO A 424 27.74 15.71 21.44
N GLY A 425 27.30 16.97 21.41
CA GLY A 425 27.12 17.76 20.18
C GLY A 425 25.70 18.25 19.87
N THR A 426 24.71 18.02 20.72
CA THR A 426 23.36 18.61 20.57
C THR A 426 23.07 19.61 21.68
N ALA A 427 23.20 20.91 21.39
CA ALA A 427 22.66 21.97 22.23
C ALA A 427 21.15 22.12 21.92
N VAL A 428 20.31 21.95 22.94
CA VAL A 428 18.88 22.30 22.86
C VAL A 428 18.77 23.78 23.18
N VAL A 429 18.35 24.59 22.20
CA VAL A 429 18.14 26.03 22.39
C VAL A 429 16.66 26.27 22.69
N ASP A 430 16.38 26.98 23.77
CA ASP A 430 15.03 27.46 24.08
C ASP A 430 14.63 28.54 23.06
N ALA A 431 13.47 28.37 22.43
CA ALA A 431 12.95 29.28 21.42
C ALA A 431 12.65 30.69 21.96
N SER A 432 12.62 30.87 23.28
CA SER A 432 12.39 32.17 23.93
C SER A 432 13.57 33.13 23.91
N MET A 433 14.77 32.72 23.45
CA MET A 433 15.99 33.56 23.41
C MET A 433 16.32 34.18 22.04
N LEU A 434 15.43 34.06 21.05
CA LEU A 434 15.62 34.62 19.71
C LEU A 434 15.10 36.07 19.64
N VAL A 435 16.00 37.05 19.71
CA VAL A 435 15.72 38.44 19.32
C VAL A 435 16.39 38.70 17.98
N GLY A 436 15.61 39.07 16.95
CA GLY A 436 16.13 39.35 15.61
C GLY A 436 15.70 40.72 15.12
N GLU A 437 16.65 41.50 14.59
CA GLU A 437 16.38 42.65 13.72
C GLU A 437 16.39 42.19 12.25
N GLU A 438 15.44 42.70 11.46
CA GLU A 438 15.34 42.46 10.02
C GLU A 438 16.23 43.45 9.25
N ASP A 439 16.99 42.96 8.27
CA ASP A 439 17.68 43.86 7.33
C ASP A 439 16.73 44.38 6.24
N ALA A 440 17.13 45.46 5.54
CA ALA A 440 16.33 46.14 4.53
C ALA A 440 15.91 45.29 3.31
N ARG A 441 16.28 43.99 3.28
CA ARG A 441 15.86 43.02 2.26
C ARG A 441 15.00 41.88 2.84
N GLY A 442 14.55 41.99 4.10
CA GLY A 442 13.59 41.08 4.74
C GLY A 442 14.19 39.75 5.18
N ASN A 443 15.51 39.64 5.34
CA ASN A 443 16.15 38.45 5.87
C ASN A 443 16.45 38.62 7.36
N ALA A 444 15.97 37.68 8.19
CA ALA A 444 16.35 37.63 9.60
C ALA A 444 17.80 37.13 9.74
N LYS A 445 18.68 37.95 10.32
CA LYS A 445 20.02 37.54 10.75
C LYS A 445 20.03 37.33 12.26
N THR A 446 20.32 36.12 12.70
CA THR A 446 20.57 35.83 14.12
C THR A 446 22.04 35.50 14.30
N MET A 447 22.72 36.29 15.14
CA MET A 447 24.12 36.06 15.53
C MET A 447 24.16 35.45 16.93
N MET A 448 25.04 34.46 17.15
CA MET A 448 25.22 33.80 18.44
C MET A 448 26.70 33.52 18.71
N ASP A 449 27.18 33.91 19.88
CA ASP A 449 28.49 33.55 20.41
C ASP A 449 28.30 32.42 21.44
N ILE A 450 29.03 31.30 21.30
CA ILE A 450 28.93 30.14 22.20
C ILE A 450 30.31 29.88 22.83
N GLU A 451 30.36 29.78 24.16
CA GLU A 451 31.53 29.27 24.90
C GLU A 451 31.45 27.74 25.03
N LEU A 452 32.55 27.06 24.70
CA LEU A 452 32.62 25.59 24.72
C LEU A 452 32.91 25.06 26.13
N PRO A 453 32.39 23.87 26.50
CA PRO A 453 32.60 23.29 27.83
C PRO A 453 34.06 22.84 28.07
N GLU A 454 34.49 22.87 29.32
CA GLU A 454 35.84 22.51 29.77
C GLU A 454 36.25 21.10 29.31
N GLY A 455 37.36 21.02 28.57
CA GLY A 455 37.90 19.77 28.00
C GLY A 455 38.25 19.85 26.50
N ALA A 456 37.81 20.89 25.79
CA ALA A 456 38.32 21.20 24.45
C ALA A 456 39.65 21.99 24.54
N ALA A 457 40.61 21.67 23.66
CA ALA A 457 41.93 22.29 23.62
C ALA A 457 41.89 23.83 23.67
N PRO A 458 42.89 24.50 24.27
CA PRO A 458 42.74 25.88 24.74
C PRO A 458 42.71 26.89 23.59
N GLY A 459 41.70 27.76 23.61
CA GLY A 459 41.70 29.07 22.94
C GLY A 459 40.98 29.14 21.59
N GLY A 460 39.70 29.52 21.62
CA GLY A 460 39.02 30.05 20.43
C GLY A 460 37.50 30.17 20.59
N LYS A 461 37.00 31.38 20.86
CA LYS A 461 35.56 31.69 20.64
C LYS A 461 35.27 31.52 19.15
N GLN A 462 34.34 30.63 18.79
CA GLN A 462 33.86 30.51 17.41
C GLN A 462 32.48 31.16 17.27
N ARG A 463 32.40 32.12 16.34
CA ARG A 463 31.18 32.86 16.00
C ARG A 463 30.45 32.16 14.86
N PHE A 464 29.17 31.86 15.03
CA PHE A 464 28.34 31.23 14.00
C PHE A 464 27.29 32.23 13.49
N THR A 465 27.15 32.33 12.16
CA THR A 465 26.08 33.09 11.51
C THR A 465 25.12 32.12 10.85
N ILE A 466 23.86 32.10 11.28
CA ILE A 466 22.83 31.27 10.64
C ILE A 466 22.10 32.15 9.62
N VAL A 467 22.19 31.79 8.34
CA VAL A 467 21.44 32.44 7.26
C VAL A 467 20.37 31.46 6.79
N ASN A 468 19.09 31.83 6.94
CA ASN A 468 17.99 31.01 6.46
C ASN A 468 17.77 31.30 4.96
N ALA A 469 18.44 30.54 4.09
CA ALA A 469 18.33 30.75 2.65
C ALA A 469 17.02 30.13 2.09
N GLY A 470 16.06 30.99 1.75
CA GLY A 470 14.97 30.63 0.85
C GLY A 470 15.54 30.19 -0.50
N ALA A 471 15.17 28.99 -0.96
CA ALA A 471 15.76 28.38 -2.14
C ALA A 471 15.25 29.00 -3.46
N GLN A 472 15.98 29.98 -3.99
CA GLN A 472 16.10 30.27 -5.43
C GLN A 472 17.58 30.53 -5.74
N ALA A 473 18.21 29.66 -6.54
CA ALA A 473 19.22 29.98 -7.57
C ALA A 473 19.91 28.72 -8.11
N GLN A 474 20.10 28.71 -9.43
CA GLN A 474 20.98 27.82 -10.21
C GLN A 474 22.46 28.10 -9.93
N ALA A 475 23.34 27.09 -10.02
CA ALA A 475 24.58 27.10 -10.84
C ALA A 475 25.48 25.87 -10.61
N GLN A 476 25.83 25.23 -11.73
CA GLN A 476 27.11 24.64 -12.15
C GLN A 476 28.21 24.26 -11.12
N ALA A 477 28.57 22.97 -11.11
CA ALA A 477 29.95 22.40 -11.08
C ALA A 477 29.79 20.88 -11.34
N GLY A 478 30.35 20.28 -12.39
CA GLY A 478 31.76 19.94 -12.53
C GLY A 478 31.89 18.40 -12.49
N ASN A 479 31.85 17.76 -13.65
CA ASN A 479 31.82 16.30 -13.83
C ASN A 479 33.22 15.78 -14.22
N PRO A 480 33.89 14.94 -13.40
CA PRO A 480 34.96 14.07 -13.88
C PRO A 480 34.48 12.62 -13.91
N TRP A 481 35.06 11.82 -14.82
CA TRP A 481 34.76 10.41 -15.16
C TRP A 481 33.95 10.21 -16.44
N ARG A 482 34.64 10.42 -17.56
CA ARG A 482 34.60 9.51 -18.73
C ARG A 482 35.71 8.47 -18.57
N PRO A 483 35.54 7.27 -19.14
CA PRO A 483 36.24 7.01 -20.39
C PRO A 483 35.39 6.32 -21.46
N GLY A 484 35.66 6.70 -22.72
CA GLY A 484 36.22 5.77 -23.71
C GLY A 484 35.24 4.91 -24.52
N SER A 485 34.86 5.44 -25.68
CA SER A 485 34.31 4.75 -26.85
C SER A 485 35.35 3.92 -27.62
N ALA A 486 34.93 2.79 -28.22
CA ALA A 486 35.30 2.25 -29.55
C ALA A 486 35.10 0.71 -29.57
N VAL A 487 34.78 -0.03 -30.64
CA VAL A 487 34.09 0.11 -31.95
C VAL A 487 34.42 -1.19 -32.74
N HIS A 488 33.50 -1.68 -33.61
CA HIS A 488 33.52 -2.89 -34.48
C HIS A 488 33.17 -4.25 -33.81
N GLY A 489 32.41 -5.16 -34.42
CA GLY A 489 31.94 -5.27 -35.81
C GLY A 489 30.83 -6.32 -35.98
N ALA A 490 30.24 -6.31 -37.16
CA ALA A 490 29.05 -7.03 -37.61
C ALA A 490 29.22 -8.56 -37.81
N ILE A 491 28.09 -9.27 -37.94
CA ILE A 491 27.67 -10.17 -39.04
C ILE A 491 26.61 -11.15 -38.49
N GLY A 492 25.53 -11.32 -39.26
CA GLY A 492 24.38 -12.14 -38.90
C GLY A 492 24.38 -13.56 -39.47
N ALA A 493 23.16 -14.08 -39.54
CA ALA A 493 22.69 -15.33 -40.15
C ALA A 493 22.77 -16.60 -39.30
N GLY A 494 21.61 -17.26 -39.17
CA GLY A 494 21.42 -18.57 -38.56
C GLY A 494 19.94 -18.94 -38.55
N ALA A 495 19.48 -19.51 -39.67
CA ALA A 495 18.12 -19.92 -39.97
C ALA A 495 17.72 -21.27 -39.33
N GLY A 496 16.41 -21.56 -39.36
CA GLY A 496 15.81 -22.89 -39.18
C GLY A 496 14.82 -22.94 -38.01
N ALA A 497 13.57 -23.42 -38.13
CA ALA A 497 12.90 -24.11 -39.21
C ALA A 497 11.37 -23.95 -39.06
N GLN A 498 10.69 -23.97 -40.20
CA GLN A 498 9.24 -24.03 -40.35
C GLN A 498 8.71 -25.44 -40.07
N ALA A 499 7.48 -25.53 -39.54
CA ALA A 499 6.59 -26.65 -39.82
C ALA A 499 5.15 -26.11 -39.98
N GLN A 500 4.70 -26.10 -41.23
CA GLN A 500 3.31 -25.90 -41.65
C GLN A 500 2.51 -27.18 -41.44
N ALA A 501 1.24 -27.06 -41.07
CA ALA A 501 0.21 -28.04 -41.40
C ALA A 501 -1.03 -27.29 -41.92
N GLN A 502 -1.50 -27.76 -43.07
CA GLN A 502 -2.51 -27.15 -43.93
C GLN A 502 -3.96 -27.45 -43.50
N SER A 503 -4.85 -26.57 -43.96
CA SER A 503 -6.33 -26.59 -43.91
C SER A 503 -6.99 -27.78 -44.65
N PRO A 504 -8.33 -27.91 -44.62
CA PRO A 504 -9.09 -27.28 -45.72
C PRO A 504 -10.48 -26.70 -45.37
N GLY A 505 -10.75 -25.59 -46.07
CA GLY A 505 -12.00 -24.96 -46.52
C GLY A 505 -13.41 -25.46 -46.13
N ARG A 506 -14.27 -24.48 -45.85
CA ARG A 506 -15.60 -24.39 -46.49
C ARG A 506 -16.06 -22.94 -46.62
N SER A 507 -16.72 -22.65 -47.73
CA SER A 507 -17.11 -21.33 -48.22
C SER A 507 -18.58 -20.98 -47.95
N ARG A 508 -18.85 -19.68 -48.11
CA ARG A 508 -20.06 -19.05 -48.65
C ARG A 508 -21.31 -18.87 -47.76
N THR A 509 -21.48 -17.62 -47.35
CA THR A 509 -22.62 -16.73 -47.69
C THR A 509 -24.03 -17.31 -47.58
N SER A 510 -24.71 -17.02 -46.48
CA SER A 510 -26.12 -16.61 -46.40
C SER A 510 -26.45 -16.45 -44.90
N LEU A 511 -27.52 -15.72 -44.56
CA LEU A 511 -27.93 -15.27 -43.21
C LEU A 511 -27.45 -13.87 -42.79
N TRP A 512 -27.42 -12.93 -43.74
CA TRP A 512 -27.60 -11.50 -43.45
C TRP A 512 -29.00 -11.08 -43.90
N ARG A 513 -30.00 -11.38 -43.07
CA ARG A 513 -31.33 -10.75 -42.99
C ARG A 513 -32.03 -11.42 -41.81
N GLU A 514 -32.52 -10.61 -40.87
CA GLU A 514 -33.19 -11.00 -39.59
C GLU A 514 -32.33 -11.06 -38.29
N GLY A 515 -31.19 -10.37 -38.23
CA GLY A 515 -30.34 -10.33 -37.01
C GLY A 515 -30.18 -8.98 -36.29
N ILE A 516 -30.85 -7.89 -36.70
CA ILE A 516 -30.43 -6.52 -36.31
C ILE A 516 -31.38 -5.79 -35.34
N VAL A 517 -32.56 -6.33 -34.99
CA VAL A 517 -33.45 -5.64 -34.03
C VAL A 517 -33.43 -6.21 -32.61
N ASN A 518 -32.91 -7.44 -32.40
CA ASN A 518 -32.86 -8.08 -31.07
C ASN A 518 -31.49 -8.04 -30.37
N VAL A 519 -30.44 -7.48 -31.00
CA VAL A 519 -29.09 -7.39 -30.41
C VAL A 519 -28.87 -6.09 -29.61
N ILE A 520 -29.67 -5.04 -29.86
CA ILE A 520 -29.47 -3.73 -29.22
C ILE A 520 -30.13 -3.62 -27.82
N ALA A 521 -31.09 -4.47 -27.47
CA ALA A 521 -31.78 -4.39 -26.18
C ALA A 521 -31.28 -5.37 -25.10
N ARG A 522 -30.56 -6.45 -25.46
CA ARG A 522 -30.10 -7.47 -24.50
C ARG A 522 -28.57 -7.64 -24.41
N GLY A 523 -27.80 -7.02 -25.31
CA GLY A 523 -26.33 -7.05 -25.31
C GLY A 523 -25.67 -6.09 -24.31
N GLY A 524 -26.37 -5.04 -23.85
CA GLY A 524 -25.82 -4.03 -22.95
C GLY A 524 -25.61 -4.50 -21.50
N ALA A 525 -26.44 -5.42 -21.01
CA ALA A 525 -26.36 -5.88 -19.62
C ALA A 525 -25.27 -6.95 -19.40
N ARG A 526 -25.11 -7.90 -20.34
CA ARG A 526 -24.12 -8.99 -20.21
C ARG A 526 -22.69 -8.59 -20.56
N ALA A 527 -22.49 -7.56 -21.38
CA ALA A 527 -21.15 -7.01 -21.64
C ALA A 527 -20.59 -6.22 -20.44
N LEU A 528 -21.45 -5.71 -19.55
CA LEU A 528 -21.04 -5.05 -18.31
C LEU A 528 -20.66 -6.07 -17.21
N ASP A 529 -21.34 -7.21 -17.14
CA ASP A 529 -20.94 -8.31 -16.25
C ASP A 529 -19.59 -8.92 -16.66
N ALA A 530 -19.26 -8.96 -17.96
CA ALA A 530 -17.95 -9.39 -18.45
C ALA A 530 -16.81 -8.37 -18.16
N ILE A 531 -17.14 -7.13 -17.79
CA ILE A 531 -16.17 -6.09 -17.37
C ILE A 531 -15.85 -6.21 -15.87
N ASP A 532 -16.65 -6.96 -15.10
CA ASP A 532 -16.28 -7.42 -13.77
C ASP A 532 -15.74 -8.84 -13.87
N GLY A 533 -14.42 -8.96 -13.96
CA GLY A 533 -13.75 -10.25 -13.94
C GLY A 533 -14.20 -11.03 -12.72
N GLY A 534 -15.03 -12.05 -12.96
CA GLY A 534 -15.67 -12.85 -11.94
C GLY A 534 -14.65 -13.47 -10.98
N HIS A 535 -14.50 -12.84 -9.82
CA HIS A 535 -14.47 -13.58 -8.58
C HIS A 535 -15.91 -13.70 -8.13
N ARG A 536 -16.40 -14.95 -8.07
CA ARG A 536 -17.73 -15.34 -7.58
C ARG A 536 -18.17 -14.44 -6.41
N HIS A 537 -19.13 -13.55 -6.67
CA HIS A 537 -20.04 -12.98 -5.68
C HIS A 537 -21.09 -14.03 -5.23
N GLU A 538 -20.64 -15.27 -5.05
CA GLU A 538 -21.36 -16.33 -4.35
C GLU A 538 -20.68 -16.54 -3.01
N ARG A 539 -20.52 -15.45 -2.27
CA ARG A 539 -20.28 -15.49 -0.84
C ARG A 539 -21.23 -14.51 -0.20
N ILE A 540 -22.34 -15.11 0.21
CA ILE A 540 -23.09 -14.76 1.39
C ILE A 540 -23.59 -13.31 1.36
N GLY A 541 -24.80 -13.13 0.83
CA GLY A 541 -25.79 -12.40 1.62
C GLY A 541 -25.90 -13.16 2.94
N SER A 542 -24.99 -12.90 3.88
CA SER A 542 -25.14 -13.40 5.23
C SER A 542 -26.36 -12.68 5.75
N ALA A 543 -27.44 -13.44 5.85
CA ALA A 543 -28.44 -13.22 6.86
C ALA A 543 -27.73 -12.64 8.08
N LEU A 544 -28.16 -11.45 8.48
CA LEU A 544 -27.86 -10.79 9.75
C LEU A 544 -27.34 -11.79 10.77
N HIS A 545 -26.01 -11.95 10.84
CA HIS A 545 -25.41 -12.68 11.94
C HIS A 545 -25.52 -11.74 13.13
N LYS A 546 -26.70 -11.74 13.78
CA LYS A 546 -26.73 -11.57 15.23
C LYS A 546 -25.67 -12.54 15.74
N VAL A 547 -24.76 -12.04 16.57
CA VAL A 547 -23.91 -12.88 17.40
C VAL A 547 -24.86 -13.78 18.18
N ALA A 548 -25.14 -14.97 17.65
CA ALA A 548 -25.91 -15.96 18.34
C ALA A 548 -25.02 -16.43 19.49
N GLU A 549 -25.55 -16.32 20.70
CA GLU A 549 -24.89 -16.70 21.95
C GLU A 549 -24.24 -18.09 21.78
N ILE A 550 -22.91 -18.13 21.86
CA ILE A 550 -22.18 -19.39 21.92
C ILE A 550 -22.46 -19.96 23.30
N PRO A 551 -22.81 -21.27 23.45
CA PRO A 551 -23.06 -21.86 24.76
C PRO A 551 -21.88 -21.60 25.69
N GLU A 552 -22.09 -20.71 26.66
CA GLU A 552 -21.07 -20.28 27.59
C GLU A 552 -20.94 -21.35 28.68
N VAL A 553 -19.77 -21.99 28.79
CA VAL A 553 -19.38 -22.58 30.07
C VAL A 553 -18.72 -21.44 30.85
N GLN A 554 -19.55 -20.57 31.43
CA GLN A 554 -19.07 -19.56 32.37
C GLN A 554 -18.46 -20.29 33.56
N ALA A 555 -17.25 -19.90 33.94
CA ALA A 555 -16.74 -20.29 35.24
C ALA A 555 -17.58 -19.56 36.30
N ASP A 556 -18.23 -20.30 37.20
CA ASP A 556 -19.11 -19.81 38.28
C ASP A 556 -18.36 -19.01 39.36
N GLY A 557 -17.30 -18.27 38.99
CA GLY A 557 -16.30 -17.72 39.91
C GLY A 557 -15.40 -18.79 40.53
N LYS A 558 -15.57 -20.08 40.19
CA LYS A 558 -14.80 -21.21 40.73
C LYS A 558 -13.82 -21.76 39.69
N GLU A 559 -12.66 -22.20 40.19
CA GLU A 559 -11.65 -22.88 39.39
C GLU A 559 -12.23 -24.19 38.82
N THR A 560 -12.13 -24.36 37.50
CA THR A 560 -12.62 -25.54 36.78
C THR A 560 -11.46 -26.49 36.54
N VAL A 561 -11.60 -27.73 37.00
CA VAL A 561 -10.60 -28.80 36.77
C VAL A 561 -11.09 -29.68 35.63
N LEU A 562 -10.28 -29.81 34.59
CA LEU A 562 -10.57 -30.62 33.41
C LEU A 562 -9.67 -31.85 33.39
N ALA A 563 -10.24 -33.05 33.26
CA ALA A 563 -9.47 -34.22 32.85
C ALA A 563 -8.87 -33.96 31.47
N ASN A 564 -7.57 -34.14 31.35
CA ASN A 564 -6.84 -33.75 30.16
C ASN A 564 -5.63 -34.65 29.96
N ASP A 565 -5.45 -35.14 28.73
CA ASP A 565 -4.32 -35.95 28.33
C ASP A 565 -3.24 -35.08 27.67
N ASP A 566 -3.62 -34.03 26.92
CA ASP A 566 -2.69 -33.15 26.20
C ASP A 566 -3.16 -31.69 26.15
N VAL A 567 -2.20 -30.76 26.15
CA VAL A 567 -2.43 -29.31 26.04
C VAL A 567 -1.71 -28.77 24.82
N ILE A 568 -2.44 -28.13 23.91
CA ILE A 568 -1.89 -27.42 22.75
C ILE A 568 -2.01 -25.92 22.96
N VAL A 569 -0.88 -25.26 23.21
CA VAL A 569 -0.78 -23.83 23.45
C VAL A 569 -0.60 -23.10 22.12
N SER A 570 -1.56 -22.26 21.74
CA SER A 570 -1.56 -21.52 20.48
C SER A 570 -1.86 -20.03 20.71
N ILE A 571 -1.03 -19.40 21.55
CA ILE A 571 -1.15 -17.98 21.93
C ILE A 571 -0.19 -17.02 21.20
N GLY A 572 0.53 -17.56 20.20
CA GLY A 572 1.44 -16.84 19.31
C GLY A 572 2.89 -16.79 19.81
N GLY A 573 3.79 -16.29 18.96
CA GLY A 573 5.18 -16.02 19.33
C GLY A 573 5.40 -14.59 19.82
N GLU A 574 6.54 -14.37 20.46
CA GLU A 574 7.02 -13.05 20.85
C GLU A 574 8.38 -12.75 20.24
N LEU A 575 8.68 -11.45 20.12
CA LEU A 575 10.00 -11.03 19.63
C LEU A 575 11.04 -11.48 20.67
N PRO A 576 12.15 -12.13 20.26
CA PRO A 576 13.18 -12.57 21.20
C PRO A 576 14.06 -11.41 21.66
N VAL A 577 13.46 -10.45 22.40
CA VAL A 577 14.08 -9.18 22.81
C VAL A 577 15.35 -9.43 23.61
N GLN A 578 15.38 -10.45 24.47
CA GLN A 578 16.57 -10.79 25.26
C GLN A 578 17.75 -11.18 24.37
N PHE A 579 17.52 -12.00 23.34
CA PHE A 579 18.56 -12.39 22.38
C PHE A 579 18.99 -11.19 21.53
N LEU A 580 18.06 -10.37 21.03
CA LEU A 580 18.39 -9.17 20.26
C LEU A 580 19.23 -8.18 21.08
N ASN A 581 18.86 -7.96 22.34
CA ASN A 581 19.60 -7.10 23.25
C ASN A 581 20.99 -7.66 23.58
N SER A 582 21.14 -8.98 23.76
CA SER A 582 22.44 -9.61 24.02
C SER A 582 23.42 -9.42 22.86
N ILE A 583 22.90 -9.32 21.64
CA ILE A 583 23.67 -8.97 20.44
C ILE A 583 23.60 -7.47 20.10
N LYS A 584 23.28 -6.59 21.05
CA LYS A 584 23.27 -5.11 20.90
C LYS A 584 22.36 -4.59 19.76
N VAL A 585 21.29 -5.30 19.42
CA VAL A 585 20.25 -4.83 18.49
C VAL A 585 19.15 -4.14 19.27
N THR A 586 18.81 -2.91 18.90
CA THR A 586 17.72 -2.14 19.52
C THR A 586 16.38 -2.47 18.89
N SER A 587 15.35 -2.47 19.71
CA SER A 587 13.95 -2.64 19.29
C SER A 587 13.13 -1.42 19.66
N ARG A 588 12.16 -1.08 18.82
CA ARG A 588 11.22 0.02 19.01
C ARG A 588 9.79 -0.50 18.94
N ARG A 589 8.92 0.06 19.78
CA ARG A 589 7.47 -0.18 19.73
C ARG A 589 6.81 0.77 18.73
N TYR A 590 6.04 0.23 17.79
CA TYR A 590 5.33 0.99 16.75
C TYR A 590 3.83 1.05 17.06
N HIS A 591 3.23 2.24 16.94
CA HIS A 591 1.81 2.52 17.26
C HIS A 591 1.04 3.07 16.05
N GLY A 592 1.09 2.37 14.91
CA GLY A 592 0.48 2.86 13.66
C GLY A 592 1.38 3.79 12.86
N GLU A 593 2.68 3.76 13.16
CA GLU A 593 3.70 4.51 12.44
C GLU A 593 4.31 3.65 11.32
N GLU A 594 4.81 4.31 10.27
CA GLU A 594 5.69 3.65 9.30
C GLU A 594 6.99 3.23 9.99
N LYS A 595 7.57 2.11 9.54
CA LYS A 595 8.91 1.73 10.00
C LYS A 595 9.90 2.75 9.46
N ALA A 596 10.49 3.58 10.33
CA ALA A 596 11.52 4.52 9.95
C ALA A 596 12.70 3.76 9.32
N ALA A 597 13.10 4.16 8.11
CA ALA A 597 14.32 3.65 7.51
C ALA A 597 15.51 4.13 8.36
N GLY A 598 16.10 3.23 9.15
CA GLY A 598 17.19 3.53 10.09
C GLY A 598 18.55 3.90 9.44
N GLY A 599 18.59 4.48 8.25
CA GLY A 599 19.84 4.76 7.53
C GLY A 599 19.83 6.05 6.72
N LYS A 600 21.02 6.62 6.46
CA LYS A 600 21.26 7.80 5.59
C LYS A 600 21.09 7.49 4.07
N GLY A 601 20.28 6.50 3.73
CA GLY A 601 19.99 6.08 2.35
C GLY A 601 18.75 6.76 1.78
N LEU A 602 18.60 6.76 0.45
CA LEU A 602 17.34 7.18 -0.19
C LEU A 602 16.30 6.08 -0.03
N THR A 603 15.13 6.43 0.51
CA THR A 603 13.97 5.56 0.63
C THR A 603 13.57 4.92 -0.68
N LYS A 604 13.07 3.68 -0.66
CA LYS A 604 12.41 3.03 -1.82
C LYS A 604 11.42 3.99 -2.52
N ALA A 605 10.67 4.77 -1.74
CA ALA A 605 9.75 5.78 -2.24
C ALA A 605 10.48 6.92 -2.97
N GLU A 606 11.61 7.39 -2.45
CA GLU A 606 12.46 8.41 -3.08
C GLU A 606 13.16 7.89 -4.34
N VAL A 607 13.66 6.65 -4.34
CA VAL A 607 14.26 6.00 -5.51
C VAL A 607 13.21 5.82 -6.62
N GLU A 608 12.00 5.35 -6.27
CA GLU A 608 10.89 5.26 -7.23
C GLU A 608 10.51 6.65 -7.77
N LYS A 609 10.38 7.64 -6.89
CA LYS A 609 10.07 9.03 -7.27
C LYS A 609 11.12 9.59 -8.22
N ARG A 610 12.41 9.42 -7.93
CA ARG A 610 13.52 9.89 -8.77
C ARG A 610 13.53 9.20 -10.13
N THR A 611 13.31 7.89 -10.15
CA THR A 611 13.24 7.10 -11.39
C THR A 611 12.07 7.55 -12.26
N ARG A 612 10.89 7.75 -11.66
CA ARG A 612 9.69 8.26 -12.35
C ARG A 612 9.89 9.68 -12.87
N THR A 613 10.51 10.57 -12.09
CA THR A 613 10.80 11.94 -12.53
C THR A 613 11.78 11.93 -13.70
N ARG A 614 12.84 11.12 -13.66
CA ARG A 614 13.76 10.95 -14.79
C ARG A 614 13.05 10.45 -16.04
N LEU A 615 12.21 9.41 -15.91
CA LEU A 615 11.42 8.90 -17.02
C LEU A 615 10.51 9.98 -17.60
N ALA A 616 9.80 10.73 -16.76
CA ALA A 616 8.93 11.81 -17.21
C ALA A 616 9.70 12.89 -17.99
N LEU A 617 10.90 13.27 -17.53
CA LEU A 617 11.77 14.21 -18.23
C LEU A 617 12.24 13.67 -19.58
N ILE A 618 12.69 12.41 -19.63
CA ILE A 618 13.13 11.76 -20.87
C ILE A 618 11.98 11.70 -21.89
N LEU A 619 10.80 11.23 -21.46
CA LEU A 619 9.62 11.16 -22.32
C LEU A 619 9.22 12.56 -22.82
N THR A 620 9.21 13.57 -21.93
CA THR A 620 8.87 14.94 -22.32
C THR A 620 9.87 15.50 -23.33
N ALA A 621 11.17 15.32 -23.10
CA ALA A 621 12.20 15.74 -24.05
C ALA A 621 12.04 15.05 -25.41
N LEU A 622 11.81 13.74 -25.43
CA LEU A 622 11.53 12.99 -26.66
C LEU A 622 10.30 13.52 -27.39
N GLY A 623 9.19 13.75 -26.67
CA GLY A 623 7.96 14.29 -27.26
C GLY A 623 8.15 15.69 -27.85
N VAL A 624 8.89 16.57 -27.18
CA VAL A 624 9.24 17.91 -27.68
C VAL A 624 10.10 17.79 -28.95
N THR A 625 11.13 16.93 -28.94
CA THR A 625 11.99 16.70 -30.12
C THR A 625 11.19 16.20 -31.32
N ILE A 626 10.27 15.24 -31.13
CA ILE A 626 9.41 14.74 -32.20
C ILE A 626 8.55 15.86 -32.79
N ASN A 627 7.93 16.69 -31.95
CA ASN A 627 7.09 17.78 -32.42
C ASN A 627 7.90 18.85 -33.16
N ILE A 628 9.10 19.19 -32.68
CA ILE A 628 10.01 20.11 -33.38
C ILE A 628 10.41 19.52 -34.74
N ALA A 629 10.75 18.24 -34.80
CA ALA A 629 11.11 17.59 -36.06
C ALA A 629 9.95 17.60 -37.07
N LEU A 630 8.73 17.24 -36.63
CA LEU A 630 7.52 17.29 -37.48
C LEU A 630 7.22 18.71 -37.97
N TYR A 631 7.42 19.71 -37.11
CA TYR A 631 7.26 21.11 -37.46
C TYR A 631 8.28 21.54 -38.52
N VAL A 632 9.58 21.30 -38.29
CA VAL A 632 10.65 21.70 -39.20
C VAL A 632 10.51 21.03 -40.56
N LEU A 633 10.19 19.73 -40.61
CA LEU A 633 10.05 18.97 -41.86
C LEU A 633 8.92 19.47 -42.76
N GLY A 634 7.90 20.13 -42.21
CA GLY A 634 6.76 20.64 -42.98
C GLY A 634 6.57 22.15 -42.86
N ALA A 635 7.54 22.89 -42.30
CA ALA A 635 7.37 24.31 -41.97
C ALA A 635 6.97 25.14 -43.20
N GLU A 636 7.66 24.93 -44.32
CA GLU A 636 7.40 25.59 -45.61
C GLU A 636 6.00 25.32 -46.16
N TYR A 637 5.38 24.20 -45.77
CA TYR A 637 4.03 23.86 -46.20
C TYR A 637 2.96 24.34 -45.21
N TYR A 638 3.17 24.16 -43.91
CA TYR A 638 2.19 24.51 -42.88
C TYR A 638 2.04 26.03 -42.70
N TRP A 639 3.07 26.83 -43.01
CA TRP A 639 2.99 28.30 -42.95
C TRP A 639 2.30 28.95 -44.15
N LEU A 640 2.12 28.22 -45.26
CA LEU A 640 1.42 28.76 -46.41
C LEU A 640 -0.08 28.97 -46.11
N PRO A 641 -0.69 30.05 -46.62
CA PRO A 641 -2.13 30.22 -46.69
C PRO A 641 -2.83 28.99 -47.30
N LEU A 642 -4.04 28.68 -46.86
CA LEU A 642 -4.73 27.42 -47.21
C LEU A 642 -4.96 27.23 -48.71
N ASP A 643 -5.17 28.32 -49.43
CA ASP A 643 -5.32 28.41 -50.87
C ASP A 643 -3.99 28.18 -51.60
N GLU A 644 -2.89 28.69 -51.07
CA GLU A 644 -1.54 28.52 -51.65
C GLU A 644 -0.94 27.12 -51.41
N ARG A 645 -1.39 26.41 -50.36
CA ARG A 645 -0.89 25.06 -50.04
C ARG A 645 -1.04 24.07 -51.19
N LYS A 646 -2.08 24.18 -52.02
CA LYS A 646 -2.29 23.28 -53.17
C LYS A 646 -1.21 23.42 -54.25
N ALA A 647 -0.62 24.61 -54.37
CA ALA A 647 0.44 24.90 -55.32
C ALA A 647 1.83 24.51 -54.80
N SER A 648 1.96 24.20 -53.50
CA SER A 648 3.23 23.79 -52.91
C SER A 648 3.67 22.42 -53.47
N PRO A 649 4.96 22.24 -53.81
CA PRO A 649 5.46 20.94 -54.24
C PRO A 649 5.35 19.87 -53.14
N LEU A 650 5.21 20.29 -51.88
CA LEU A 650 5.04 19.39 -50.73
C LEU A 650 3.58 18.96 -50.51
N HIS A 651 2.61 19.48 -51.27
CA HIS A 651 1.18 19.23 -51.06
C HIS A 651 0.81 17.76 -51.16
N GLU A 652 1.27 17.06 -52.19
CA GLU A 652 0.97 15.64 -52.40
C GLU A 652 1.50 14.75 -51.27
N LEU A 653 2.60 15.16 -50.64
CA LEU A 653 3.21 14.43 -49.53
C LEU A 653 2.53 14.74 -48.19
N LEU A 654 2.36 16.04 -47.87
CA LEU A 654 1.98 16.54 -46.55
C LEU A 654 0.48 16.80 -46.35
N ARG A 655 -0.34 16.73 -47.41
CA ARG A 655 -1.81 16.79 -47.26
C ARG A 655 -2.31 15.60 -46.41
N PRO A 656 -3.51 15.69 -45.81
CA PRO A 656 -4.01 14.64 -44.93
C PRO A 656 -4.10 13.23 -45.57
N SER A 657 -4.39 13.18 -46.88
CA SER A 657 -4.41 11.95 -47.68
C SER A 657 -3.07 11.59 -48.33
N GLY A 658 -2.05 12.43 -48.18
CA GLY A 658 -0.71 12.20 -48.69
C GLY A 658 0.03 11.13 -47.89
N LEU A 659 1.10 10.58 -48.47
CA LEU A 659 1.84 9.47 -47.85
C LEU A 659 2.35 9.82 -46.44
N TRP A 660 2.85 11.05 -46.26
CA TRP A 660 3.35 11.51 -44.95
C TRP A 660 2.19 11.80 -43.99
N GLY A 661 1.18 12.56 -44.44
CA GLY A 661 -0.01 12.85 -43.64
C GLY A 661 -0.67 11.59 -43.10
N HIS A 662 -0.95 10.62 -43.98
CA HIS A 662 -1.54 9.33 -43.61
C HIS A 662 -0.60 8.49 -42.73
N GLY A 663 0.70 8.44 -43.03
CA GLY A 663 1.69 7.72 -42.23
C GLY A 663 1.79 8.24 -40.79
N VAL A 664 1.83 9.57 -40.62
CA VAL A 664 1.76 10.22 -39.30
C VAL A 664 0.43 9.89 -38.61
N GLY A 665 -0.68 9.85 -39.34
CA GLY A 665 -2.00 9.47 -38.79
C GLY A 665 -2.04 8.05 -38.22
N VAL A 666 -1.50 7.08 -38.94
CA VAL A 666 -1.40 5.68 -38.47
C VAL A 666 -0.51 5.60 -37.23
N ALA A 667 0.69 6.20 -37.28
CA ALA A 667 1.62 6.21 -36.15
C ALA A 667 1.00 6.89 -34.91
N ALA A 668 0.33 8.02 -35.09
CA ALA A 668 -0.32 8.76 -34.02
C ALA A 668 -1.52 8.01 -33.44
N THR A 669 -2.28 7.29 -34.27
CA THR A 669 -3.39 6.43 -33.82
C THR A 669 -2.86 5.26 -32.99
N LEU A 670 -1.81 4.57 -33.46
CA LEU A 670 -1.16 3.49 -32.69
C LEU A 670 -0.60 4.01 -31.35
N PHE A 671 0.04 5.18 -31.37
CA PHE A 671 0.56 5.82 -30.17
C PHE A 671 -0.57 6.20 -29.20
N MET A 672 -1.68 6.76 -29.69
CA MET A 672 -2.88 7.04 -28.88
C MET A 672 -3.48 5.76 -28.29
N LEU A 673 -3.56 4.67 -29.07
CA LEU A 673 -4.07 3.38 -28.59
C LEU A 673 -3.18 2.79 -27.48
N ALA A 674 -1.88 3.11 -27.44
CA ALA A 674 -1.00 2.74 -26.34
C ALA A 674 -1.45 3.31 -24.99
N ASN A 675 -2.28 4.37 -24.98
CA ASN A 675 -2.86 4.93 -23.76
C ASN A 675 -3.74 3.93 -22.98
N PHE A 676 -4.32 2.94 -23.69
CA PHE A 676 -5.13 1.87 -23.11
C PHE A 676 -4.31 0.76 -22.45
N ILE A 677 -2.99 0.71 -22.68
CA ILE A 677 -2.12 -0.27 -22.02
C ILE A 677 -2.17 -0.08 -20.50
N TYR A 678 -2.35 1.15 -20.01
CA TYR A 678 -2.57 1.42 -18.58
C TYR A 678 -3.82 0.70 -18.05
N ALA A 679 -4.95 0.80 -18.75
CA ALA A 679 -6.19 0.13 -18.37
C ALA A 679 -6.08 -1.40 -18.53
N LEU A 680 -5.40 -1.86 -19.59
CA LEU A 680 -5.14 -3.27 -19.85
C LEU A 680 -4.25 -3.89 -18.77
N ARG A 681 -3.18 -3.19 -18.32
CA ARG A 681 -2.32 -3.63 -17.22
C ARG A 681 -3.10 -3.90 -15.93
N LYS A 682 -4.17 -3.16 -15.67
CA LYS A 682 -5.00 -3.38 -14.47
C LYS A 682 -5.80 -4.69 -14.54
N ARG A 683 -6.08 -5.18 -15.75
CA ARG A 683 -6.98 -6.31 -16.00
C ARG A 683 -6.24 -7.58 -16.45
N TRP A 684 -5.11 -7.44 -17.15
CA TRP A 684 -4.42 -8.54 -17.80
C TRP A 684 -3.19 -9.01 -17.01
N ARG A 685 -3.21 -10.27 -16.56
CA ARG A 685 -2.17 -10.88 -15.71
C ARG A 685 -0.73 -10.77 -16.27
N PRO A 686 -0.46 -10.95 -17.58
CA PRO A 686 0.91 -10.91 -18.13
C PRO A 686 1.60 -9.53 -18.04
N LEU A 687 0.82 -8.46 -17.87
CA LEU A 687 1.35 -7.10 -17.73
C LEU A 687 1.59 -6.72 -16.25
N LYS A 688 1.10 -7.53 -15.30
CA LYS A 688 1.37 -7.32 -13.87
C LYS A 688 2.86 -7.56 -13.61
N GLY A 689 3.47 -6.70 -12.81
CA GLY A 689 4.88 -6.81 -12.41
C GLY A 689 5.91 -6.17 -13.37
N LYS A 690 5.55 -5.81 -14.61
CA LYS A 690 6.52 -5.18 -15.57
C LYS A 690 6.97 -3.77 -15.18
N ALA A 691 6.08 -2.97 -14.59
CA ALA A 691 6.40 -1.65 -14.03
C ALA A 691 5.34 -1.23 -12.99
N SER A 692 5.68 -0.28 -12.10
CA SER A 692 4.72 0.22 -11.09
C SER A 692 3.54 0.92 -11.74
N ILE A 693 2.36 0.86 -11.13
CA ILE A 693 1.14 1.49 -11.68
C ILE A 693 1.32 3.01 -11.85
N ARG A 694 2.17 3.61 -11.00
CA ARG A 694 2.56 5.02 -11.03
C ARG A 694 3.34 5.34 -12.31
N THR A 695 4.26 4.47 -12.71
CA THR A 695 5.00 4.58 -13.98
C THR A 695 4.08 4.48 -15.19
N TRP A 696 3.14 3.53 -15.20
CA TRP A 696 2.17 3.42 -16.29
C TRP A 696 1.24 4.63 -16.36
N LEU A 697 0.87 5.22 -15.22
CA LEU A 697 0.11 6.46 -15.19
C LEU A 697 0.93 7.64 -15.77
N THR A 698 2.23 7.73 -15.47
CA THR A 698 3.13 8.70 -16.10
C THR A 698 3.16 8.54 -17.61
N PHE A 699 3.27 7.31 -18.11
CA PHE A 699 3.20 7.03 -19.55
C PHE A 699 1.84 7.40 -20.16
N HIS A 700 0.72 7.05 -19.49
CA HIS A 700 -0.63 7.44 -19.93
C HIS A 700 -0.78 8.96 -20.06
N MET A 701 -0.30 9.73 -19.07
CA MET A 701 -0.32 11.19 -19.14
C MET A 701 0.54 11.72 -20.29
N PHE A 702 1.73 11.15 -20.51
CA PHE A 702 2.60 11.54 -21.62
C PHE A 702 1.93 11.31 -22.98
N VAL A 703 1.39 10.11 -23.21
CA VAL A 703 0.69 9.77 -24.45
C VAL A 703 -0.52 10.69 -24.64
N GLY A 704 -1.33 10.89 -23.59
CA GLY A 704 -2.51 11.75 -23.65
C GLY A 704 -2.19 13.20 -24.03
N ILE A 705 -1.10 13.77 -23.51
CA ILE A 705 -0.70 15.16 -23.81
C ILE A 705 -0.04 15.27 -25.19
N MET A 706 0.80 14.29 -25.58
CA MET A 706 1.54 14.34 -26.85
C MET A 706 0.69 13.98 -28.07
N SER A 707 -0.28 13.09 -27.92
CA SER A 707 -1.04 12.58 -29.08
C SER A 707 -1.82 13.66 -29.84
N PRO A 708 -2.53 14.63 -29.21
CA PRO A 708 -3.17 15.72 -29.95
C PRO A 708 -2.18 16.56 -30.76
N LEU A 709 -0.97 16.79 -30.24
CA LEU A 709 0.06 17.59 -30.91
C LEU A 709 0.54 16.88 -32.18
N VAL A 710 0.79 15.57 -32.11
CA VAL A 710 1.22 14.77 -33.26
C VAL A 710 0.07 14.57 -34.26
N ILE A 711 -1.16 14.33 -33.79
CA ILE A 711 -2.35 14.14 -34.64
C ILE A 711 -2.66 15.40 -35.46
N ALA A 712 -2.35 16.60 -34.96
CA ALA A 712 -2.57 17.84 -35.71
C ALA A 712 -1.79 17.87 -37.05
N PHE A 713 -0.60 17.26 -37.08
CA PHE A 713 0.21 17.14 -38.29
C PHE A 713 -0.39 16.17 -39.32
N HIS A 714 -1.06 15.09 -38.88
CA HIS A 714 -1.81 14.20 -39.78
C HIS A 714 -2.91 14.96 -40.53
N ALA A 715 -3.58 15.88 -39.85
CA ALA A 715 -4.65 16.67 -40.44
C ALA A 715 -4.14 17.92 -41.18
N ALA A 716 -2.82 18.16 -41.26
CA ALA A 716 -2.25 19.42 -41.75
C ALA A 716 -2.90 20.67 -41.12
N PHE A 717 -3.30 20.57 -39.86
CA PHE A 717 -4.06 21.59 -39.11
C PHE A 717 -5.42 21.97 -39.72
N LEU A 718 -6.01 21.06 -40.51
CA LEU A 718 -7.34 21.21 -41.12
C LEU A 718 -8.40 20.37 -40.41
N ILE A 719 -9.63 20.88 -40.39
CA ILE A 719 -10.79 20.16 -39.86
C ILE A 719 -11.90 20.23 -40.90
N ASN A 720 -11.96 19.21 -41.76
CA ASN A 720 -12.73 19.27 -43.01
C ASN A 720 -14.07 18.53 -42.98
N ASN A 721 -14.40 17.84 -41.89
CA ASN A 721 -15.67 17.14 -41.74
C ASN A 721 -16.14 17.05 -40.29
N LEU A 722 -17.43 16.80 -40.09
CA LEU A 722 -18.07 16.79 -38.78
C LEU A 722 -17.52 15.67 -37.87
N LEU A 723 -17.19 14.50 -38.43
CA LEU A 723 -16.58 13.40 -37.67
C LEU A 723 -15.20 13.77 -37.12
N ALA A 724 -14.39 14.50 -37.89
CA ALA A 724 -13.10 15.03 -37.46
C ALA A 724 -13.28 16.13 -36.39
N VAL A 725 -14.27 17.03 -36.54
CA VAL A 725 -14.62 18.02 -35.51
C VAL A 725 -14.92 17.31 -34.18
N TRP A 726 -15.83 16.34 -34.19
CA TRP A 726 -16.22 15.63 -32.96
C TRP A 726 -15.09 14.82 -32.36
N THR A 727 -14.26 14.18 -33.19
CA THR A 727 -13.08 13.44 -32.73
C THR A 727 -12.07 14.38 -32.05
N TRP A 728 -11.83 15.56 -32.65
CA TRP A 728 -10.96 16.58 -32.08
C TRP A 728 -11.51 17.17 -30.78
N VAL A 729 -12.82 17.48 -30.74
CA VAL A 729 -13.48 18.00 -29.53
C VAL A 729 -13.43 16.97 -28.40
N ALA A 730 -13.78 15.70 -28.68
CA ALA A 730 -13.71 14.64 -27.69
C ALA A 730 -12.28 14.47 -27.15
N LEU A 731 -11.28 14.50 -28.04
CA LEU A 731 -9.87 14.45 -27.66
C LEU A 731 -9.47 15.65 -26.78
N ALA A 732 -9.82 16.87 -27.18
CA ALA A 732 -9.54 18.08 -26.41
C ALA A 732 -10.17 18.03 -25.02
N VAL A 733 -11.42 17.56 -24.90
CA VAL A 733 -12.11 17.39 -23.61
C VAL A 733 -11.41 16.33 -22.76
N VAL A 734 -11.03 15.18 -23.31
CA VAL A 734 -10.31 14.13 -22.57
C VAL A 734 -8.96 14.65 -22.06
N VAL A 735 -8.22 15.39 -22.87
CA VAL A 735 -6.92 15.95 -22.47
C VAL A 735 -7.08 17.06 -21.44
N ALA A 736 -8.00 18.00 -21.66
CA ALA A 736 -8.29 19.08 -20.72
C ALA A 736 -8.74 18.52 -19.36
N THR A 737 -9.62 17.52 -19.37
CA THR A 737 -10.04 16.85 -18.13
C THR A 737 -8.89 16.07 -17.48
N GLY A 738 -8.02 15.43 -18.25
CA GLY A 738 -6.82 14.76 -17.72
C GLY A 738 -5.86 15.73 -17.02
N ILE A 739 -5.56 16.87 -17.66
CA ILE A 739 -4.73 17.95 -17.10
C ILE A 739 -5.40 18.54 -15.86
N PHE A 740 -6.71 18.81 -15.93
CA PHE A 740 -7.48 19.30 -14.79
C PHE A 740 -7.36 18.37 -13.59
N GLY A 741 -7.49 17.06 -13.79
CA GLY A 741 -7.29 16.08 -12.73
C GLY A 741 -5.91 16.20 -12.08
N ARG A 742 -4.85 16.30 -12.89
CA ARG A 742 -3.48 16.47 -12.41
C ARG A 742 -3.27 17.77 -11.63
N PHE A 743 -3.85 18.88 -12.08
CA PHE A 743 -3.80 20.16 -11.37
C PHE A 743 -4.55 20.09 -10.04
N LEU A 744 -5.74 19.47 -10.03
CA LEU A 744 -6.53 19.24 -8.82
C LEU A 744 -5.74 18.44 -7.78
N PHE A 745 -4.92 17.45 -8.20
CA PHE A 745 -3.99 16.73 -7.32
C PHE A 745 -2.86 17.60 -6.76
N GLY A 746 -2.37 18.55 -7.55
CA GLY A 746 -1.32 19.49 -7.10
C GLY A 746 -1.82 20.48 -6.04
N LEU A 747 -3.13 20.74 -6.00
CA LEU A 747 -3.76 21.62 -5.02
C LEU A 747 -4.00 20.94 -3.65
N VAL A 748 -3.94 19.61 -3.58
CA VAL A 748 -3.96 18.91 -2.30
C VAL A 748 -2.58 19.14 -1.65
N PRO A 749 -2.49 19.88 -0.53
CA PRO A 749 -1.20 20.16 0.09
C PRO A 749 -0.47 18.84 0.39
N ALA A 750 0.75 18.71 -0.15
CA ALA A 750 1.58 17.51 -0.09
C ALA A 750 2.14 17.17 1.31
N GLN A 751 1.52 17.71 2.37
CA GLN A 751 1.81 17.29 3.73
C GLN A 751 1.09 15.95 3.96
N ALA A 752 1.84 14.88 3.74
CA ALA A 752 1.46 13.52 4.00
C ALA A 752 0.83 13.36 5.40
N GLY A 753 -0.35 12.75 5.46
CA GLY A 753 -0.88 12.20 6.72
C GLY A 753 -1.84 13.09 7.51
N LYS A 754 -2.80 13.76 6.85
CA LYS A 754 -3.81 14.56 7.56
C LYS A 754 -5.25 14.32 7.06
N MET A 755 -5.67 13.05 7.03
CA MET A 755 -7.10 12.71 7.17
C MET A 755 -7.42 11.85 8.39
N LEU A 756 -6.41 11.28 9.08
CA LEU A 756 -6.41 11.27 10.55
C LEU A 756 -6.82 12.68 10.99
N ALA A 757 -6.17 13.73 10.47
CA ALA A 757 -6.59 15.09 10.74
C ALA A 757 -8.00 15.52 10.33
N VAL A 758 -8.78 14.92 9.42
CA VAL A 758 -10.16 15.45 9.19
C VAL A 758 -11.12 14.90 10.24
N ASN A 759 -10.97 13.63 10.61
CA ASN A 759 -11.71 13.06 11.74
C ASN A 759 -11.16 13.58 13.06
N ASP A 760 -9.84 13.70 13.22
CA ASP A 760 -9.22 14.37 14.38
C ASP A 760 -9.56 15.87 14.39
N LEU A 761 -9.72 16.56 13.25
CA LEU A 761 -10.21 17.94 13.23
C LEU A 761 -11.69 17.98 13.60
N ARG A 762 -12.51 17.00 13.21
CA ARG A 762 -13.90 16.90 13.67
C ARG A 762 -13.95 16.62 15.17
N GLU A 763 -13.10 15.74 15.67
CA GLU A 763 -12.99 15.39 17.09
C GLU A 763 -12.44 16.57 17.90
N GLN A 764 -11.36 17.20 17.43
CA GLN A 764 -10.81 18.44 17.98
C GLN A 764 -11.84 19.57 17.96
N VAL A 765 -12.65 19.70 16.90
CA VAL A 765 -13.78 20.65 16.87
C VAL A 765 -14.79 20.27 17.94
N ASN A 766 -15.23 19.02 18.01
CA ASN A 766 -16.21 18.54 19.00
C ASN A 766 -15.70 18.73 20.44
N ASP A 767 -14.41 18.49 20.70
CA ASP A 767 -13.80 18.63 22.01
C ASP A 767 -13.62 20.10 22.38
N MET A 768 -13.21 20.94 21.43
CA MET A 768 -13.16 22.39 21.63
C MET A 768 -14.55 22.97 21.87
N GLU A 769 -15.58 22.47 21.18
CA GLU A 769 -16.98 22.82 21.44
C GLU A 769 -17.38 22.45 22.86
N LYS A 770 -17.08 21.23 23.33
CA LYS A 770 -17.34 20.81 24.73
C LYS A 770 -16.60 21.69 25.74
N VAL A 771 -15.35 22.08 25.46
CA VAL A 771 -14.57 22.96 26.33
C VAL A 771 -15.15 24.37 26.36
N LEU A 772 -15.70 24.87 25.24
CA LEU A 772 -16.32 26.19 25.16
C LEU A 772 -17.67 26.25 25.84
N GLN A 773 -18.47 25.18 25.82
CA GLN A 773 -19.83 25.19 26.37
C GLN A 773 -19.92 25.70 27.83
N PRO A 774 -19.10 25.23 28.79
CA PRO A 774 -19.07 25.78 30.15
C PRO A 774 -18.65 27.25 30.21
N HIS A 775 -17.71 27.67 29.36
CA HIS A 775 -17.21 29.05 29.33
C HIS A 775 -18.27 30.02 28.78
N ILE A 776 -19.13 29.56 27.85
CA ILE A 776 -20.27 30.32 27.33
C ILE A 776 -21.29 30.61 28.44
N GLN A 777 -21.52 29.66 29.34
CA GLN A 777 -22.44 29.84 30.49
C GLN A 777 -21.92 30.85 31.52
N GLN A 778 -20.62 31.14 31.54
CA GLN A 778 -19.97 32.10 32.44
C GLN A 778 -19.88 33.52 31.83
N THR A 779 -20.54 33.76 30.70
CA THR A 779 -20.55 35.08 30.06
C THR A 779 -21.69 35.96 30.57
N LYS A 780 -21.54 37.29 30.45
CA LYS A 780 -22.55 38.25 30.91
C LYS A 780 -23.88 38.12 30.16
N ASN A 781 -23.84 37.63 28.93
CA ASN A 781 -25.03 37.43 28.09
C ASN A 781 -24.94 36.10 27.34
N VAL A 782 -25.33 35.03 28.03
CA VAL A 782 -25.29 33.66 27.53
C VAL A 782 -26.03 33.53 26.18
N LYS A 783 -27.25 34.07 26.06
CA LYS A 783 -28.04 33.97 24.81
C LYS A 783 -27.33 34.57 23.60
N ALA A 784 -26.72 35.74 23.76
CA ALA A 784 -26.01 36.41 22.66
C ALA A 784 -24.72 35.67 22.27
N VAL A 785 -23.98 35.16 23.26
CA VAL A 785 -22.74 34.40 23.01
C VAL A 785 -23.03 33.01 22.42
N THR A 786 -24.09 32.33 22.86
CA THR A 786 -24.55 31.07 22.27
C THR A 786 -24.98 31.26 20.82
N ALA A 787 -25.72 32.32 20.48
CA ALA A 787 -26.10 32.59 19.09
C ALA A 787 -24.88 32.86 18.18
N LEU A 788 -23.86 33.55 18.70
CA LEU A 788 -22.60 33.79 18.00
C LEU A 788 -21.81 32.48 17.79
N PHE A 789 -21.76 31.64 18.82
CA PHE A 789 -21.16 30.32 18.77
C PHE A 789 -21.88 29.41 17.76
N ASP A 790 -23.21 29.33 17.78
CA ASP A 790 -24.00 28.54 16.84
C ASP A 790 -23.77 29.00 15.40
N MET A 791 -23.75 30.33 15.16
CA MET A 791 -23.49 30.89 13.84
C MET A 791 -22.07 30.56 13.33
N ALA A 792 -21.09 30.60 14.23
CA ALA A 792 -19.69 30.28 13.92
C ALA A 792 -19.43 28.78 13.76
N THR A 793 -20.27 27.95 14.39
CA THR A 793 -20.19 26.48 14.38
C THR A 793 -21.13 25.84 13.35
N MET A 794 -21.97 26.60 12.65
CA MET A 794 -22.77 26.05 11.56
C MET A 794 -21.89 25.37 10.50
N GLN A 795 -22.25 24.12 10.16
CA GLN A 795 -21.62 23.37 9.06
C GLN A 795 -21.81 24.15 7.75
N PRO A 796 -20.73 24.45 7.00
CA PRO A 796 -20.85 25.11 5.70
C PRO A 796 -21.72 24.26 4.76
N ARG A 797 -22.79 24.85 4.21
CA ARG A 797 -23.64 24.15 3.24
C ARG A 797 -22.85 23.90 1.96
N GLU A 798 -22.86 22.66 1.49
CA GLU A 798 -22.07 22.20 0.34
C GLU A 798 -22.38 23.03 -0.92
N ARG A 799 -21.38 23.72 -1.46
CA ARG A 799 -21.50 24.59 -2.64
C ARG A 799 -20.42 24.24 -3.66
N SER A 800 -20.53 24.80 -4.87
CA SER A 800 -19.45 24.78 -5.86
C SER A 800 -18.12 25.25 -5.24
N LEU A 801 -16.98 24.64 -5.62
CA LEU A 801 -15.65 24.94 -5.06
C LEU A 801 -15.33 26.45 -5.06
N MET A 802 -15.66 27.15 -6.15
CA MET A 802 -15.46 28.60 -6.23
C MET A 802 -16.40 29.39 -5.30
N GLN A 803 -17.63 28.92 -5.13
CA GLN A 803 -18.59 29.53 -4.22
C GLN A 803 -18.25 29.25 -2.76
N ALA A 804 -17.69 28.08 -2.46
CA ALA A 804 -17.10 27.76 -1.17
C ALA A 804 -15.98 28.78 -0.91
N VAL A 805 -14.88 28.77 -1.68
CA VAL A 805 -13.73 29.66 -1.44
C VAL A 805 -14.11 31.16 -1.35
N ARG A 806 -14.94 31.69 -2.28
CA ARG A 806 -15.31 33.13 -2.28
C ARG A 806 -16.27 33.52 -1.15
N LYS A 807 -17.37 32.77 -0.96
CA LYS A 807 -18.39 33.13 0.03
C LYS A 807 -17.86 32.95 1.45
N GLU A 808 -17.03 31.94 1.65
CA GLU A 808 -16.51 31.56 2.95
C GLU A 808 -15.43 32.53 3.45
N ASN A 809 -14.63 33.12 2.55
CA ASN A 809 -13.70 34.20 2.90
C ASN A 809 -14.45 35.48 3.36
N LYS A 810 -15.58 35.80 2.70
CA LYS A 810 -16.45 36.93 3.09
C LYS A 810 -17.15 36.66 4.43
N THR A 811 -17.66 35.45 4.63
CA THR A 811 -18.25 35.04 5.91
C THR A 811 -17.21 35.10 7.03
N ARG A 812 -15.97 34.62 6.80
CA ARG A 812 -14.88 34.69 7.78
C ARG A 812 -14.62 36.12 8.25
N HIS A 813 -14.45 37.06 7.31
CA HIS A 813 -14.23 38.46 7.67
C HIS A 813 -15.40 39.09 8.43
N THR A 814 -16.64 38.71 8.09
CA THR A 814 -17.83 39.21 8.78
C THR A 814 -17.92 38.63 10.19
N LEU A 815 -17.63 37.34 10.34
CA LEU A 815 -17.70 36.62 11.61
C LEU A 815 -16.62 37.10 12.59
N VAL A 816 -15.38 37.32 12.13
CA VAL A 816 -14.29 37.88 12.97
C VAL A 816 -14.68 39.27 13.49
N LYS A 817 -15.27 40.12 12.65
CA LYS A 817 -15.77 41.43 13.08
C LYS A 817 -16.89 41.31 14.12
N GLN A 818 -17.78 40.33 13.96
CA GLN A 818 -18.86 40.08 14.93
C GLN A 818 -18.32 39.53 16.26
N ILE A 819 -17.33 38.64 16.22
CA ILE A 819 -16.61 38.15 17.40
C ILE A 819 -15.91 39.32 18.11
N ASP A 820 -15.21 40.18 17.38
CA ASP A 820 -14.56 41.37 17.96
C ASP A 820 -15.55 42.34 18.61
N SER A 821 -16.73 42.52 18.01
CA SER A 821 -17.80 43.33 18.59
C SER A 821 -18.44 42.72 19.86
N ALA A 822 -18.23 41.42 20.12
CA ALA A 822 -18.78 40.71 21.27
C ALA A 822 -17.94 40.89 22.55
N ARG A 823 -16.78 41.56 22.50
CA ARG A 823 -15.91 41.81 23.67
C ARG A 823 -16.65 42.30 24.93
N PRO A 824 -17.63 43.23 24.86
CA PRO A 824 -18.35 43.70 26.05
C PRO A 824 -19.20 42.63 26.76
N LEU A 825 -19.50 41.51 26.08
CA LEU A 825 -20.31 40.41 26.62
C LEU A 825 -19.52 39.49 27.57
N PHE A 826 -18.21 39.70 27.70
CA PHE A 826 -17.31 38.91 28.53
C PHE A 826 -16.92 39.66 29.81
N SER A 827 -16.57 38.89 30.84
CA SER A 827 -16.22 39.43 32.16
C SER A 827 -14.79 39.94 32.24
N ASP A 828 -13.87 39.30 31.49
CA ASP A 828 -12.46 39.65 31.43
C ASP A 828 -11.89 39.44 30.00
N ASP A 829 -10.84 40.16 29.66
CA ASP A 829 -10.15 40.09 28.37
C ASP A 829 -9.52 38.71 28.14
N LYS A 830 -9.10 37.99 29.18
CA LYS A 830 -8.59 36.61 29.03
C LYS A 830 -9.69 35.66 28.56
N GLN A 831 -10.90 35.79 29.11
CA GLN A 831 -12.05 34.96 28.74
C GLN A 831 -12.46 35.23 27.28
N PHE A 832 -12.45 36.51 26.87
CA PHE A 832 -12.72 36.91 25.50
C PHE A 832 -11.68 36.40 24.51
N ASN A 833 -10.38 36.58 24.81
CA ASN A 833 -9.29 36.13 23.93
C ASN A 833 -9.28 34.60 23.78
N PHE A 834 -9.52 33.85 24.86
CA PHE A 834 -9.65 32.40 24.80
C PHE A 834 -10.84 31.96 23.91
N PHE A 835 -11.99 32.61 24.06
CA PHE A 835 -13.18 32.35 23.25
C PHE A 835 -12.94 32.66 21.76
N LYS A 836 -12.38 33.83 21.46
CA LYS A 836 -12.01 34.26 20.09
C LYS A 836 -11.06 33.28 19.42
N ASP A 837 -9.93 32.97 20.07
CA ASP A 837 -8.93 32.04 19.53
C ASP A 837 -9.51 30.66 19.24
N SER A 838 -10.33 30.15 20.15
CA SER A 838 -10.93 28.84 20.03
C SER A 838 -11.97 28.78 18.90
N LEU A 839 -12.77 29.83 18.73
CA LEU A 839 -13.71 29.97 17.63
C LEU A 839 -13.01 30.11 16.27
N GLU A 840 -11.95 30.90 16.18
CA GLU A 840 -11.15 31.01 14.96
C GLU A 840 -10.48 29.68 14.59
N LYS A 841 -10.07 28.88 15.59
CA LYS A 841 -9.56 27.51 15.37
C LYS A 841 -10.66 26.56 14.87
N ILE A 842 -11.83 26.55 15.52
CA ILE A 842 -12.99 25.73 15.10
C ILE A 842 -13.43 26.09 13.68
N GLN A 843 -13.52 27.39 13.37
CA GLN A 843 -13.90 27.84 12.03
C GLN A 843 -12.88 27.42 10.98
N ARG A 844 -11.57 27.61 11.23
CA ARG A 844 -10.49 27.13 10.33
C ARG A 844 -10.56 25.62 10.09
N ALA A 845 -10.82 24.83 11.14
CA ALA A 845 -10.98 23.39 11.03
C ALA A 845 -12.19 23.01 10.17
N ARG A 846 -13.37 23.63 10.39
CA ARG A 846 -14.58 23.39 9.60
C ARG A 846 -14.43 23.79 8.12
N LEU A 847 -13.78 24.93 7.86
CA LEU A 847 -13.42 25.39 6.52
C LEU A 847 -12.62 24.31 5.77
N GLN A 848 -11.60 23.76 6.42
CA GLN A 848 -10.78 22.68 5.86
C GLN A 848 -11.64 21.43 5.60
N ILE A 849 -12.45 20.98 6.56
CA ILE A 849 -13.35 19.82 6.41
C ILE A 849 -14.27 20.00 5.19
N SER A 850 -14.93 21.15 5.06
CA SER A 850 -15.83 21.49 3.95
C SER A 850 -15.11 21.53 2.59
N PHE A 851 -13.94 22.16 2.54
CA PHE A 851 -13.10 22.21 1.35
C PHE A 851 -12.72 20.80 0.87
N TYR A 852 -12.23 19.94 1.77
CA TYR A 852 -11.87 18.56 1.43
C TYR A 852 -13.08 17.73 0.99
N ALA A 853 -14.23 17.88 1.65
CA ALA A 853 -15.46 17.18 1.26
C ALA A 853 -15.92 17.59 -0.16
N THR A 854 -15.83 18.87 -0.48
CA THR A 854 -16.16 19.40 -1.81
C THR A 854 -15.18 18.90 -2.87
N LEU A 855 -13.87 18.94 -2.56
CA LEU A 855 -12.81 18.47 -3.46
C LEU A 855 -12.97 16.98 -3.79
N LYS A 856 -13.28 16.16 -2.77
CA LYS A 856 -13.53 14.72 -2.91
C LYS A 856 -14.71 14.42 -3.83
N ARG A 857 -15.80 15.18 -3.72
CA ARG A 857 -16.97 15.08 -4.62
C ARG A 857 -16.62 15.38 -6.07
N ILE A 858 -15.80 16.41 -6.28
CA ILE A 858 -15.34 16.79 -7.62
C ILE A 858 -14.47 15.68 -8.20
N PHE A 859 -13.49 15.16 -7.46
CA PHE A 859 -12.65 14.04 -7.91
C PHE A 859 -13.47 12.81 -8.32
N ARG A 860 -14.50 12.48 -7.53
CA ARG A 860 -15.40 11.35 -7.81
C ARG A 860 -16.09 11.49 -9.17
N SER A 861 -16.67 12.66 -9.42
CA SER A 861 -17.42 12.93 -10.64
C SER A 861 -16.49 13.08 -11.84
N TRP A 862 -15.34 13.72 -11.63
CA TRP A 862 -14.30 13.92 -12.64
C TRP A 862 -13.78 12.60 -13.20
N LEU A 863 -13.42 11.63 -12.35
CA LEU A 863 -12.84 10.37 -12.83
C LEU A 863 -13.84 9.60 -13.71
N VAL A 864 -15.12 9.56 -13.31
CA VAL A 864 -16.19 8.91 -14.09
C VAL A 864 -16.36 9.63 -15.43
N PHE A 865 -16.45 10.96 -15.41
CA PHE A 865 -16.58 11.77 -16.63
C PHE A 865 -15.41 11.58 -17.59
N HIS A 866 -14.17 11.60 -17.09
CA HIS A 866 -12.96 11.42 -17.89
C HIS A 866 -12.94 10.04 -18.56
N VAL A 867 -13.26 8.98 -17.82
CA VAL A 867 -13.28 7.61 -18.35
C VAL A 867 -14.38 7.42 -19.41
N VAL A 868 -15.60 7.91 -19.16
CA VAL A 868 -16.70 7.80 -20.14
C VAL A 868 -16.38 8.58 -21.41
N THR A 869 -15.87 9.80 -21.29
CA THR A 869 -15.48 10.61 -22.46
C THR A 869 -14.32 9.95 -23.22
N ALA A 870 -13.36 9.33 -22.53
CA ALA A 870 -12.28 8.60 -23.18
C ALA A 870 -12.77 7.37 -23.95
N ILE A 871 -13.71 6.59 -23.40
CA ILE A 871 -14.34 5.47 -24.12
C ILE A 871 -15.05 5.98 -25.37
N PHE A 872 -15.81 7.06 -25.23
CA PHE A 872 -16.51 7.67 -26.36
C PHE A 872 -15.56 8.16 -27.45
N MET A 873 -14.46 8.83 -27.08
CA MET A 873 -13.40 9.25 -27.99
C MET A 873 -12.84 8.06 -28.80
N VAL A 874 -12.64 6.89 -28.19
CA VAL A 874 -12.17 5.69 -28.91
C VAL A 874 -13.16 5.24 -29.97
N VAL A 875 -14.46 5.26 -29.66
CA VAL A 875 -15.50 4.90 -30.62
C VAL A 875 -15.47 5.86 -31.81
N LEU A 876 -15.32 7.17 -31.56
CA LEU A 876 -15.17 8.17 -32.61
C LEU A 876 -13.91 7.98 -33.45
N ILE A 877 -12.76 7.68 -32.82
CA ILE A 877 -11.52 7.37 -33.54
C ILE A 877 -11.71 6.13 -34.43
N GLY A 878 -12.33 5.07 -33.91
CA GLY A 878 -12.63 3.87 -34.69
C GLY A 878 -13.52 4.16 -35.90
N ALA A 879 -14.56 4.98 -35.72
CA ALA A 879 -15.41 5.44 -36.81
C ALA A 879 -14.65 6.31 -37.81
N HIS A 880 -13.81 7.24 -37.34
CA HIS A 880 -12.96 8.09 -38.17
C HIS A 880 -12.04 7.25 -39.06
N VAL A 881 -11.31 6.30 -38.46
CA VAL A 881 -10.41 5.37 -39.17
C VAL A 881 -11.18 4.50 -40.17
N ALA A 882 -12.35 3.98 -39.80
CA ALA A 882 -13.17 3.15 -40.69
C ALA A 882 -13.67 3.92 -41.92
N VAL A 883 -14.16 5.15 -41.72
CA VAL A 883 -14.63 6.03 -42.80
C VAL A 883 -13.46 6.44 -43.70
N THR A 884 -12.34 6.87 -43.13
CA THR A 884 -11.15 7.22 -43.92
C THR A 884 -10.59 6.03 -44.67
N ALA A 885 -10.63 4.82 -44.08
CA ALA A 885 -10.20 3.62 -44.76
C ALA A 885 -11.14 3.25 -45.92
N TYR A 886 -12.46 3.33 -45.71
CA TYR A 886 -13.45 3.03 -46.72
C TYR A 886 -13.36 3.98 -47.93
N TYR A 887 -13.34 5.29 -47.70
CA TYR A 887 -13.27 6.29 -48.78
C TYR A 887 -11.84 6.48 -49.33
N GLY A 888 -10.81 6.31 -48.50
CA GLY A 888 -9.40 6.49 -48.88
C GLY A 888 -8.80 5.29 -49.60
N PHE A 889 -9.01 4.06 -49.12
CA PHE A 889 -8.53 2.85 -49.81
C PHE A 889 -9.47 2.39 -50.92
N GLY A 890 -10.77 2.74 -50.87
CA GLY A 890 -11.68 2.53 -51.98
C GLY A 890 -11.19 3.21 -53.27
N ALA A 891 -10.64 4.42 -53.17
CA ALA A 891 -10.04 5.09 -54.31
C ALA A 891 -8.72 4.45 -54.78
N PHE A 892 -7.92 3.89 -53.86
CA PHE A 892 -6.60 3.32 -54.17
C PHE A 892 -6.66 1.93 -54.81
N PHE A 893 -7.67 1.10 -54.46
CA PHE A 893 -7.83 -0.24 -55.04
C PHE A 893 -8.80 -0.30 -56.23
N PHE A 894 -9.74 0.63 -56.34
CA PHE A 894 -10.69 0.66 -57.47
C PHE A 894 -10.32 1.64 -58.59
N GLN A 895 -9.14 2.29 -58.53
CA GLN A 895 -8.54 2.97 -59.70
C GLN A 895 -7.79 1.98 -60.61
N GLY A 896 -8.48 0.93 -61.01
CA GLY A 896 -8.05 -0.07 -61.99
C GLY A 896 -9.05 -0.22 -63.14
N GLY A 897 -9.34 0.90 -63.82
CA GLY A 897 -9.89 1.01 -65.18
C GLY A 897 -11.39 0.73 -65.41
N PRO A 898 -11.95 1.16 -66.58
CA PRO A 898 -11.44 2.10 -67.58
C PRO A 898 -11.80 3.56 -67.29
#